data_AF-A0A7W7Q607-F1
#
_entry.id   AF-A0A7W7Q607-F1
#
_cell.length_a   1.000
_cell.length_b   1.000
_cell.length_c   1.000
_cell.angle_alpha   90.00
_cell.angle_beta   90.00
_cell.angle_gamma   90.00
#
_symmetry.space_group_name_H-M   'P 1'
#
loop_
_entity.id
_entity.type
_entity.pdbx_description
1 polymer ?
#
loop_
_entity_poly.entity_id
_entity_poly.type
_entity_poly.pdbx_seq_one_letter_code
_entity_poly.pdbx_strand_id
1 'polypeptide(L)'
;MRRYLSAVVAMVALLGSAPAAGAEAPSAAAAAATAALADGSVFTPVAPVRVLDTRQGAGPVGAGRAVTVDLSARVPATATAVVLTVTGTAATTGTYVTAYAHGTPRPVTSNLNLVAGDTRPNLVTVAVGADRRVDLYNNAGTVHLLADLAGYYAPGSGARYTPFTPKVVLDTRLAGYGDILGPGETRVLDLSRHVPASATAVTLNLTGITPSSATYVTAWPSGTARPGVSNLNLPPGSVRANLVTVRLGADRKLNLFNFAGQTDLMAQLSGFYTAGYGATFTPVPPRRVLDTRAGTDGPLVAGQTRPLPRPSELPANPTALLLNLTGIAPTESTYMGVWTRDDRVPGVPSALNLAAGETAANLAAVSLGPVPDLSLYSHRGRTHLVADLAGVFSVPASACTQDCAYGWGPNDRWQLGTAAPNDRGTPARVLELSGVTALANDLLGDTRYALRADGTVWAWGDNHTGELGNGWTGGYSAVPVPVTGLTGVTAIATALDTAYALRSDGTVWAWGSGDSGQLGTGSGQASNVPVRVTGLTGVTAIAAGPGIALALTPDGAVRAWGYDSPERSWVPVRVVGLPAMTTIAGGYVGGYGVDSEGTTWEWHGDAAPSQVPGLTEVTAVATTWYSFYAVRADGTVWAWGDKRNGLLGDGKLCADAVEDCYQEVPAPVPGLSGVDAIAASDGSVFVLRADGTVWGWGANRGHVVADTNDDVLSPRRVYNVSGATAITAAGAVAP
;
A
#
# COMPACT_ATOMS: atom_id res chain seq x y z
N MET A 1 -8.02 18.11 -45.00
CA MET A 1 -9.41 18.41 -45.43
C MET A 1 -10.41 17.83 -44.43
N ARG A 2 -10.92 18.65 -43.52
CA ARG A 2 -12.32 18.70 -43.02
C ARG A 2 -12.37 19.85 -42.01
N ARG A 3 -13.14 20.87 -42.38
CA ARG A 3 -13.40 22.12 -41.64
C ARG A 3 -14.38 21.83 -40.51
N TYR A 4 -14.33 22.56 -39.40
CA TYR A 4 -15.53 23.12 -38.76
C TYR A 4 -15.22 24.41 -37.99
N LEU A 5 -16.15 25.36 -38.17
CA LEU A 5 -16.15 26.77 -37.78
C LEU A 5 -16.49 26.99 -36.29
N SER A 6 -16.02 28.12 -35.79
CA SER A 6 -16.45 28.83 -34.58
C SER A 6 -17.95 29.21 -34.56
N ALA A 7 -18.54 29.28 -33.37
CA ALA A 7 -19.54 30.29 -33.01
C ALA A 7 -19.71 30.41 -31.49
N VAL A 8 -19.46 31.61 -30.96
CA VAL A 8 -19.81 32.09 -29.62
C VAL A 8 -21.17 32.76 -29.69
N VAL A 9 -22.10 32.45 -28.78
CA VAL A 9 -23.18 33.36 -28.33
C VAL A 9 -23.50 33.09 -26.86
N ALA A 10 -23.46 34.15 -26.05
CA ALA A 10 -23.95 34.20 -24.68
C ALA A 10 -25.43 34.63 -24.67
N MET A 11 -26.25 34.10 -23.74
CA MET A 11 -27.39 34.86 -23.22
C MET A 11 -27.86 34.34 -21.84
N VAL A 12 -27.92 35.28 -20.90
CA VAL A 12 -28.56 35.18 -19.59
C VAL A 12 -30.06 35.44 -19.73
N ALA A 13 -30.90 34.68 -19.03
CA ALA A 13 -32.23 35.14 -18.61
C ALA A 13 -32.70 34.37 -17.35
N LEU A 14 -32.87 35.12 -16.26
CA LEU A 14 -33.66 34.70 -15.08
C LEU A 14 -35.16 34.67 -15.45
N LEU A 15 -35.91 33.73 -14.86
CA LEU A 15 -37.27 33.94 -14.33
C LEU A 15 -37.62 32.74 -13.43
N GLY A 16 -37.99 33.02 -12.17
CA GLY A 16 -38.36 31.99 -11.18
C GLY A 16 -39.83 31.59 -11.22
N SER A 17 -40.15 30.43 -10.63
CA SER A 17 -41.45 30.17 -9.99
C SER A 17 -41.41 28.93 -9.06
N ALA A 18 -41.74 29.19 -7.79
CA ALA A 18 -42.36 28.36 -6.73
C ALA A 18 -41.76 26.98 -6.29
N PRO A 19 -41.77 26.69 -4.97
CA PRO A 19 -41.19 25.47 -4.39
C PRO A 19 -42.17 24.29 -4.40
N ALA A 20 -41.69 23.11 -4.78
CA ALA A 20 -42.39 21.87 -4.48
C ALA A 20 -42.00 21.44 -3.05
N ALA A 21 -42.97 21.52 -2.13
CA ALA A 21 -42.91 20.95 -0.81
C ALA A 21 -42.86 19.41 -0.89
N GLY A 22 -42.06 18.78 -0.02
CA GLY A 22 -42.15 17.34 0.25
C GLY A 22 -40.85 16.55 0.20
N ALA A 23 -39.74 17.08 0.74
CA ALA A 23 -38.67 16.22 1.24
C ALA A 23 -38.74 16.27 2.77
N GLU A 24 -39.26 15.21 3.39
CA GLU A 24 -39.09 15.02 4.84
C GLU A 24 -37.60 15.13 5.16
N ALA A 25 -37.25 16.01 6.09
CA ALA A 25 -35.91 16.05 6.64
C ALA A 25 -35.60 14.65 7.23
N PRO A 26 -34.43 14.05 6.93
CA PRO A 26 -34.10 12.76 7.48
C PRO A 26 -34.15 12.84 9.01
N SER A 27 -34.77 11.84 9.64
CA SER A 27 -34.86 11.77 11.09
C SER A 27 -33.46 11.89 11.71
N ALA A 28 -33.36 12.42 12.93
CA ALA A 28 -32.07 12.51 13.65
C ALA A 28 -31.36 11.14 13.76
N ALA A 29 -32.09 10.02 13.67
CA ALA A 29 -31.54 8.66 13.61
C ALA A 29 -30.99 8.29 12.23
N ALA A 30 -31.62 8.74 11.13
CA ALA A 30 -31.08 8.57 9.78
C ALA A 30 -29.87 9.50 9.53
N ALA A 31 -29.88 10.71 10.09
CA ALA A 31 -28.73 11.62 10.11
C ALA A 31 -27.58 11.09 10.99
N ALA A 32 -27.88 10.39 12.09
CA ALA A 32 -26.88 9.69 12.90
C ALA A 32 -26.34 8.42 12.20
N ALA A 33 -27.15 7.73 11.40
CA ALA A 33 -26.71 6.58 10.61
C ALA A 33 -25.86 6.98 9.39
N THR A 34 -26.11 8.14 8.78
CA THR A 34 -25.21 8.72 7.76
C THR A 34 -23.96 9.35 8.38
N ALA A 35 -24.01 9.85 9.61
CA ALA A 35 -22.83 10.26 10.37
C ALA A 35 -21.97 9.08 10.87
N ALA A 36 -22.56 7.90 11.09
CA ALA A 36 -21.86 6.69 11.54
C ALA A 36 -21.10 5.93 10.41
N LEU A 37 -21.24 6.36 9.16
CA LEU A 37 -20.41 5.90 8.04
C LEU A 37 -19.13 6.75 7.86
N ALA A 38 -18.93 7.80 8.68
CA ALA A 38 -17.86 8.77 8.48
C ALA A 38 -16.49 8.33 9.02
N ASP A 39 -16.43 7.45 10.02
CA ASP A 39 -15.17 6.86 10.53
C ASP A 39 -15.34 5.35 10.67
N GLY A 40 -14.67 4.57 9.81
CA GLY A 40 -14.70 3.11 9.90
C GLY A 40 -14.16 2.61 11.25
N SER A 41 -14.39 1.33 11.54
CA SER A 41 -13.96 0.72 12.80
C SER A 41 -12.54 0.13 12.74
N VAL A 42 -11.86 0.10 13.87
CA VAL A 42 -10.52 -0.49 14.03
C VAL A 42 -10.61 -1.85 14.68
N PHE A 43 -9.65 -2.72 14.38
CA PHE A 43 -9.62 -4.11 14.83
C PHE A 43 -8.93 -4.26 16.19
N THR A 44 -9.55 -5.02 17.08
CA THR A 44 -8.92 -5.50 18.32
C THR A 44 -8.76 -7.02 18.23
N PRO A 45 -7.52 -7.53 18.09
CA PRO A 45 -7.29 -8.96 18.06
C PRO A 45 -7.45 -9.57 19.46
N VAL A 46 -8.09 -10.74 19.54
CA VAL A 46 -8.17 -11.53 20.78
C VAL A 46 -7.40 -12.83 20.62
N ALA A 47 -7.00 -13.43 21.74
CA ALA A 47 -6.57 -14.82 21.70
C ALA A 47 -7.78 -15.68 21.26
N PRO A 48 -7.62 -16.60 20.29
CA PRO A 48 -8.75 -17.38 19.77
C PRO A 48 -9.52 -18.08 20.90
N VAL A 49 -10.83 -17.87 20.96
CA VAL A 49 -11.69 -18.41 22.02
C VAL A 49 -13.01 -18.92 21.46
N ARG A 50 -13.44 -20.11 21.91
CA ARG A 50 -14.74 -20.65 21.53
C ARG A 50 -15.86 -19.88 22.21
N VAL A 51 -16.78 -19.34 21.40
CA VAL A 51 -17.96 -18.58 21.83
C VAL A 51 -19.28 -19.32 21.55
N LEU A 52 -19.24 -20.36 20.72
CA LEU A 52 -20.34 -21.29 20.51
C LEU A 52 -19.80 -22.71 20.29
N ASP A 53 -20.43 -23.70 20.92
CA ASP A 53 -20.28 -25.11 20.56
C ASP A 53 -21.61 -25.83 20.75
N THR A 54 -22.35 -26.07 19.66
CA THR A 54 -23.67 -26.70 19.79
C THR A 54 -23.60 -28.19 20.11
N ARG A 55 -22.42 -28.82 20.11
CA ARG A 55 -22.22 -30.21 20.54
C ARG A 55 -22.25 -30.36 22.06
N GLN A 56 -21.95 -29.28 22.77
CA GLN A 56 -21.87 -29.22 24.25
C GLN A 56 -23.04 -28.44 24.86
N GLY A 57 -24.11 -28.18 24.11
CA GLY A 57 -25.19 -27.29 24.52
C GLY A 57 -26.45 -27.42 23.66
N ALA A 58 -26.79 -26.36 22.92
CA ALA A 58 -28.07 -26.15 22.23
C ALA A 58 -28.54 -27.25 21.24
N GLY A 59 -27.72 -28.26 20.97
CA GLY A 59 -28.01 -29.31 20.01
C GLY A 59 -27.80 -28.87 18.55
N PRO A 60 -27.89 -29.79 17.59
CA PRO A 60 -27.67 -29.46 16.19
C PRO A 60 -28.74 -28.49 15.68
N VAL A 61 -28.34 -27.52 14.87
CA VAL A 61 -29.22 -26.50 14.30
C VAL A 61 -30.03 -27.12 13.17
N GLY A 62 -31.35 -27.17 13.33
CA GLY A 62 -32.27 -27.74 12.35
C GLY A 62 -32.45 -26.90 11.07
N ALA A 63 -33.12 -27.49 10.09
CA ALA A 63 -33.38 -26.86 8.80
C ALA A 63 -34.25 -25.61 8.97
N GLY A 64 -33.88 -24.52 8.32
CA GLY A 64 -34.63 -23.27 8.44
C GLY A 64 -34.47 -22.58 9.79
N ARG A 65 -33.57 -23.04 10.67
CA ARG A 65 -33.37 -22.49 12.02
C ARG A 65 -32.03 -21.78 12.13
N ALA A 66 -31.95 -20.86 13.09
CA ALA A 66 -30.72 -20.21 13.47
C ALA A 66 -30.40 -20.49 14.94
N VAL A 67 -29.11 -20.48 15.26
CA VAL A 67 -28.61 -20.41 16.63
C VAL A 67 -27.94 -19.05 16.83
N THR A 68 -28.20 -18.42 17.98
CA THR A 68 -27.66 -17.11 18.30
C THR A 68 -26.37 -17.26 19.11
N VAL A 69 -25.33 -16.54 18.70
CA VAL A 69 -24.05 -16.40 19.40
C VAL A 69 -24.12 -15.13 20.24
N ASP A 70 -24.04 -15.27 21.57
CA ASP A 70 -23.97 -14.14 22.49
C ASP A 70 -22.52 -13.72 22.73
N LEU A 71 -22.14 -12.52 22.28
CA LEU A 71 -20.78 -12.00 22.39
C LEU A 71 -20.69 -10.90 23.46
N SER A 72 -21.76 -10.65 24.22
CA SER A 72 -21.85 -9.51 25.13
C SER A 72 -20.80 -9.50 26.23
N ALA A 73 -20.28 -10.67 26.61
CA ALA A 73 -19.19 -10.83 27.57
C ALA A 73 -17.77 -10.79 26.94
N ARG A 74 -17.68 -10.69 25.61
CA ARG A 74 -16.42 -10.83 24.84
C ARG A 74 -16.08 -9.60 24.00
N VAL A 75 -17.08 -8.80 23.63
CA VAL A 75 -16.88 -7.60 22.80
C VAL A 75 -17.55 -6.38 23.46
N PRO A 76 -17.00 -5.16 23.27
CA PRO A 76 -17.59 -3.95 23.85
C PRO A 76 -18.95 -3.61 23.21
N ALA A 77 -19.73 -2.78 23.89
CA ALA A 77 -21.01 -2.28 23.39
C ALA A 77 -20.89 -1.46 22.08
N THR A 78 -19.70 -0.92 21.81
CA THR A 78 -19.38 -0.15 20.61
C THR A 78 -18.92 -1.02 19.43
N ALA A 79 -18.88 -2.36 19.59
CA ALA A 79 -18.46 -3.24 18.51
C ALA A 79 -19.43 -3.12 17.32
N THR A 80 -18.87 -3.00 16.13
CA THR A 80 -19.62 -2.91 14.85
C THR A 80 -19.58 -4.22 14.08
N ALA A 81 -18.51 -5.00 14.25
CA ALA A 81 -18.36 -6.31 13.63
C ALA A 81 -17.47 -7.24 14.46
N VAL A 82 -17.54 -8.53 14.16
CA VAL A 82 -16.68 -9.56 14.74
C VAL A 82 -16.07 -10.45 13.67
N VAL A 83 -14.89 -11.00 13.98
CA VAL A 83 -14.19 -11.98 13.14
C VAL A 83 -14.29 -13.34 13.83
N LEU A 84 -15.04 -14.25 13.20
CA LEU A 84 -15.33 -15.59 13.69
C LEU A 84 -14.76 -16.64 12.73
N THR A 85 -14.13 -17.69 13.24
CA THR A 85 -14.06 -18.95 12.49
C THR A 85 -15.34 -19.73 12.78
N VAL A 86 -16.19 -19.92 11.77
CA VAL A 86 -17.42 -20.71 11.90
C VAL A 86 -17.18 -22.10 11.33
N THR A 87 -17.32 -23.13 12.16
CA THR A 87 -17.14 -24.52 11.76
C THR A 87 -18.47 -25.25 11.80
N GLY A 88 -18.86 -25.83 10.67
CA GLY A 88 -19.94 -26.80 10.60
C GLY A 88 -19.40 -28.22 10.68
N THR A 89 -20.06 -29.08 11.43
CA THR A 89 -19.72 -30.50 11.56
C THR A 89 -20.97 -31.37 11.67
N ALA A 90 -20.85 -32.63 11.23
CA ALA A 90 -21.93 -33.62 11.28
C ALA A 90 -23.23 -33.15 10.60
N ALA A 91 -23.11 -32.46 9.46
CA ALA A 91 -24.26 -32.11 8.64
C ALA A 91 -24.97 -33.39 8.14
N THR A 92 -26.30 -33.46 8.22
CA THR A 92 -27.05 -34.65 7.78
C THR A 92 -27.39 -34.65 6.29
N THR A 93 -27.32 -33.49 5.63
CA THR A 93 -27.46 -33.35 4.18
C THR A 93 -26.64 -32.14 3.69
N GLY A 94 -26.57 -31.95 2.38
CA GLY A 94 -25.99 -30.75 1.79
C GLY A 94 -26.72 -29.50 2.29
N THR A 95 -25.98 -28.54 2.85
CA THR A 95 -26.53 -27.31 3.43
C THR A 95 -25.56 -26.14 3.29
N TYR A 96 -26.03 -24.95 3.66
CA TYR A 96 -25.18 -23.80 3.89
C TYR A 96 -25.54 -23.09 5.19
N VAL A 97 -24.55 -22.36 5.73
CA VAL A 97 -24.69 -21.50 6.90
C VAL A 97 -24.59 -20.05 6.47
N THR A 98 -25.49 -19.21 7.01
CA THR A 98 -25.44 -17.75 6.85
C THR A 98 -25.27 -17.12 8.22
N ALA A 99 -24.25 -16.28 8.38
CA ALA A 99 -24.00 -15.47 9.55
C ALA A 99 -24.48 -14.04 9.31
N TYR A 100 -25.21 -13.47 10.27
CA TYR A 100 -25.74 -12.10 10.17
C TYR A 100 -25.98 -11.50 11.55
N ALA A 101 -26.06 -10.17 11.60
CA ALA A 101 -26.35 -9.46 12.85
C ALA A 101 -27.71 -9.88 13.42
N HIS A 102 -27.76 -10.18 14.71
CA HIS A 102 -29.01 -10.56 15.35
C HIS A 102 -30.05 -9.43 15.26
N GLY A 103 -31.31 -9.80 15.04
CA GLY A 103 -32.42 -8.85 14.87
C GLY A 103 -32.48 -8.16 13.50
N THR A 104 -31.59 -8.50 12.57
CA THR A 104 -31.65 -8.01 11.17
C THR A 104 -32.23 -9.06 10.21
N PRO A 105 -32.79 -8.65 9.05
CA PRO A 105 -33.19 -9.59 8.01
C PRO A 105 -32.03 -10.47 7.55
N ARG A 106 -32.26 -11.78 7.47
CA ARG A 106 -31.25 -12.73 7.02
C ARG A 106 -30.86 -12.47 5.55
N PRO A 107 -29.57 -12.31 5.23
CA PRO A 107 -29.09 -12.27 3.85
C PRO A 107 -29.33 -13.58 3.09
N VAL A 108 -29.24 -13.54 1.76
CA VAL A 108 -29.33 -14.71 0.88
C VAL A 108 -27.96 -15.32 0.53
N THR A 109 -26.91 -14.85 1.21
CA THR A 109 -25.51 -15.25 0.99
C THR A 109 -25.17 -16.47 1.85
N SER A 110 -24.31 -17.35 1.34
CA SER A 110 -23.78 -18.49 2.11
C SER A 110 -22.37 -18.18 2.59
N ASN A 111 -22.13 -18.20 3.90
CA ASN A 111 -20.77 -18.09 4.45
C ASN A 111 -20.06 -19.44 4.46
N LEU A 112 -20.77 -20.55 4.65
CA LEU A 112 -20.18 -21.88 4.70
C LEU A 112 -21.07 -22.85 3.93
N ASN A 113 -20.48 -23.72 3.12
CA ASN A 113 -21.19 -24.77 2.39
C ASN A 113 -20.65 -26.13 2.82
N LEU A 114 -21.56 -27.06 3.07
CA LEU A 114 -21.28 -28.37 3.66
C LEU A 114 -22.01 -29.46 2.88
N VAL A 115 -21.39 -30.63 2.80
CA VAL A 115 -22.04 -31.87 2.39
C VAL A 115 -22.30 -32.75 3.62
N ALA A 116 -23.09 -33.81 3.46
CA ALA A 116 -23.39 -34.73 4.56
C ALA A 116 -22.09 -35.31 5.16
N GLY A 117 -21.96 -35.30 6.49
CA GLY A 117 -20.79 -35.77 7.23
C GLY A 117 -19.56 -34.87 7.19
N ASP A 118 -19.59 -33.76 6.44
CA ASP A 118 -18.44 -32.87 6.31
C ASP A 118 -18.14 -32.13 7.62
N THR A 119 -16.87 -31.79 7.80
CA THR A 119 -16.41 -30.83 8.82
C THR A 119 -15.55 -29.79 8.14
N ARG A 120 -16.03 -28.54 8.11
CA ARG A 120 -15.35 -27.44 7.41
C ARG A 120 -15.50 -26.12 8.18
N PRO A 121 -14.40 -25.37 8.35
CA PRO A 121 -14.44 -23.98 8.81
C PRO A 121 -14.49 -23.01 7.62
N ASN A 122 -15.06 -21.82 7.85
CA ASN A 122 -14.75 -20.62 7.07
C ASN A 122 -14.58 -19.42 8.03
N LEU A 123 -13.68 -18.49 7.70
CA LEU A 123 -13.63 -17.20 8.38
C LEU A 123 -14.83 -16.35 7.97
N VAL A 124 -15.42 -15.69 8.96
CA VAL A 124 -16.58 -14.84 8.80
C VAL A 124 -16.30 -13.53 9.51
N THR A 125 -16.21 -12.45 8.76
CA THR A 125 -16.29 -11.09 9.30
C THR A 125 -17.72 -10.61 9.11
N VAL A 126 -18.43 -10.35 10.20
CA VAL A 126 -19.87 -10.06 10.17
C VAL A 126 -20.22 -8.93 11.13
N ALA A 127 -21.16 -8.08 10.73
CA ALA A 127 -21.74 -7.07 11.61
C ALA A 127 -22.34 -7.72 12.86
N VAL A 128 -22.24 -7.04 13.99
CA VAL A 128 -22.86 -7.49 15.24
C VAL A 128 -24.15 -6.70 15.50
N GLY A 129 -25.19 -7.37 16.01
CA GLY A 129 -26.43 -6.69 16.42
C GLY A 129 -26.17 -5.68 17.54
N ALA A 130 -27.10 -4.73 17.73
CA ALA A 130 -27.01 -3.72 18.80
C ALA A 130 -26.94 -4.34 20.22
N ASP A 131 -27.41 -5.58 20.36
CA ASP A 131 -27.34 -6.40 21.57
C ASP A 131 -26.06 -7.24 21.68
N ARG A 132 -25.08 -7.03 20.79
CA ARG A 132 -23.82 -7.78 20.68
C ARG A 132 -24.01 -9.25 20.30
N ARG A 133 -25.01 -9.56 19.47
CA ARG A 133 -25.28 -10.94 19.03
C ARG A 133 -25.20 -11.13 17.50
N VAL A 134 -24.90 -12.36 17.11
CA VAL A 134 -24.85 -12.83 15.71
C VAL A 134 -25.68 -14.09 15.59
N ASP A 135 -26.49 -14.20 14.54
CA ASP A 135 -27.24 -15.42 14.24
C ASP A 135 -26.52 -16.26 13.19
N LEU A 136 -26.49 -17.58 13.39
CA LEU A 136 -26.01 -18.57 12.43
C LEU A 136 -27.17 -19.43 11.95
N TYR A 137 -27.66 -19.14 10.75
CA TYR A 137 -28.77 -19.84 10.11
C TYR A 137 -28.28 -21.09 9.37
N ASN A 138 -28.98 -22.22 9.53
CA ASN A 138 -28.78 -23.44 8.74
C ASN A 138 -29.92 -23.62 7.72
N ASN A 139 -29.57 -23.88 6.45
CA ASN A 139 -30.55 -24.02 5.39
C ASN A 139 -31.32 -25.34 5.39
N ALA A 140 -30.62 -26.47 5.44
CA ALA A 140 -31.18 -27.80 5.28
C ALA A 140 -30.58 -28.80 6.27
N GLY A 141 -31.33 -29.88 6.54
CA GLY A 141 -30.93 -30.91 7.51
C GLY A 141 -30.65 -30.37 8.90
N THR A 142 -29.73 -31.03 9.59
CA THR A 142 -29.23 -30.66 10.91
C THR A 142 -27.72 -30.55 10.84
N VAL A 143 -27.13 -29.59 11.55
CA VAL A 143 -25.67 -29.39 11.59
C VAL A 143 -25.25 -28.91 12.97
N HIS A 144 -24.11 -29.40 13.48
CA HIS A 144 -23.48 -28.78 14.64
C HIS A 144 -22.63 -27.59 14.21
N LEU A 145 -22.76 -26.48 14.93
CA LEU A 145 -22.03 -25.25 14.66
C LEU A 145 -21.13 -24.91 15.83
N LEU A 146 -19.90 -24.54 15.50
CA LEU A 146 -18.94 -23.97 16.41
C LEU A 146 -18.55 -22.59 15.90
N ALA A 147 -18.29 -21.67 16.82
CA ALA A 147 -17.78 -20.35 16.48
C ALA A 147 -16.63 -19.98 17.41
N ASP A 148 -15.52 -19.56 16.80
CA ASP A 148 -14.32 -19.11 17.50
C ASP A 148 -14.05 -17.64 17.20
N LEU A 149 -14.00 -16.82 18.24
CA LEU A 149 -13.72 -15.39 18.11
C LEU A 149 -12.21 -15.15 17.97
N ALA A 150 -11.82 -14.49 16.88
CA ALA A 150 -10.45 -14.06 16.60
C ALA A 150 -10.21 -12.56 16.88
N GLY A 151 -11.27 -11.76 16.88
CA GLY A 151 -11.23 -10.34 17.24
C GLY A 151 -12.55 -9.64 16.91
N TYR A 152 -12.59 -8.34 17.18
CA TYR A 152 -13.73 -7.50 16.90
C TYR A 152 -13.32 -6.15 16.32
N TYR A 153 -14.24 -5.50 15.63
CA TYR A 153 -14.12 -4.13 15.15
C TYR A 153 -14.96 -3.21 16.01
N ALA A 154 -14.40 -2.07 16.40
CA ALA A 154 -15.12 -0.99 17.09
C ALA A 154 -14.53 0.38 16.69
N PRO A 155 -15.28 1.49 16.82
CA PRO A 155 -14.72 2.83 16.70
C PRO A 155 -13.68 3.11 17.80
N GLY A 156 -12.80 4.08 17.56
CA GLY A 156 -11.82 4.55 18.55
C GLY A 156 -10.43 3.95 18.37
N SER A 157 -9.81 3.52 19.48
CA SER A 157 -8.44 2.99 19.49
C SER A 157 -8.39 1.50 19.19
N GLY A 158 -7.52 1.11 18.27
CA GLY A 158 -7.34 -0.27 17.83
C GLY A 158 -6.38 -0.30 16.65
N ALA A 159 -6.33 -1.43 15.95
CA ALA A 159 -5.43 -1.63 14.83
C ALA A 159 -6.15 -1.48 13.48
N ARG A 160 -5.54 -0.76 12.55
CA ARG A 160 -5.99 -0.55 11.17
C ARG A 160 -5.29 -1.54 10.24
N TYR A 161 -5.93 -1.86 9.12
CA TYR A 161 -5.52 -2.93 8.21
C TYR A 161 -4.68 -2.40 7.04
N THR A 162 -3.53 -3.03 6.79
CA THR A 162 -2.74 -2.83 5.57
C THR A 162 -2.89 -4.06 4.68
N PRO A 163 -3.62 -3.96 3.55
CA PRO A 163 -3.75 -5.04 2.58
C PRO A 163 -2.53 -5.11 1.66
N PHE A 164 -2.30 -6.28 1.06
CA PHE A 164 -1.40 -6.42 -0.09
C PHE A 164 -1.73 -7.68 -0.90
N THR A 165 -1.15 -7.79 -2.09
CA THR A 165 -1.25 -9.00 -2.93
C THR A 165 -0.66 -10.20 -2.17
N PRO A 166 -1.42 -11.29 -1.95
CA PRO A 166 -0.99 -12.35 -1.04
C PRO A 166 0.41 -12.92 -1.33
N LYS A 167 1.27 -12.96 -0.30
CA LYS A 167 2.67 -13.44 -0.38
C LYS A 167 2.83 -14.75 0.37
N VAL A 168 3.46 -15.75 -0.25
CA VAL A 168 3.80 -17.01 0.43
C VAL A 168 4.84 -16.72 1.52
N VAL A 169 4.52 -17.04 2.77
CA VAL A 169 5.42 -16.91 3.94
C VAL A 169 5.75 -18.27 4.56
N LEU A 170 5.07 -19.32 4.12
CA LEU A 170 5.35 -20.72 4.43
C LEU A 170 4.85 -21.60 3.27
N ASP A 171 5.67 -22.53 2.82
CA ASP A 171 5.25 -23.67 1.99
C ASP A 171 6.19 -24.85 2.29
N THR A 172 5.72 -25.83 3.06
CA THR A 172 6.54 -26.97 3.51
C THR A 172 7.01 -27.90 2.38
N ARG A 173 6.50 -27.71 1.17
CA ARG A 173 6.94 -28.43 -0.03
C ARG A 173 8.21 -27.83 -0.62
N LEU A 174 8.56 -26.60 -0.23
CA LEU A 174 9.71 -25.87 -0.75
C LEU A 174 10.89 -25.94 0.23
N ALA A 175 12.10 -26.06 -0.33
CA ALA A 175 13.33 -26.04 0.45
C ALA A 175 13.44 -24.73 1.26
N GLY A 176 13.91 -24.83 2.51
CA GLY A 176 14.12 -23.68 3.40
C GLY A 176 12.93 -23.28 4.29
N TYR A 177 11.73 -23.84 4.06
CA TYR A 177 10.55 -23.61 4.90
C TYR A 177 10.29 -24.73 5.94
N GLY A 178 11.17 -25.74 5.94
CA GLY A 178 11.16 -26.92 6.81
C GLY A 178 10.23 -28.03 6.30
N ASP A 179 10.26 -29.18 6.98
CA ASP A 179 9.61 -30.41 6.50
C ASP A 179 8.09 -30.42 6.69
N ILE A 180 7.43 -31.40 6.06
CA ILE A 180 6.02 -31.76 6.24
C ILE A 180 5.66 -31.91 7.72
N LEU A 181 4.53 -31.36 8.15
CA LEU A 181 4.16 -31.39 9.57
C LEU A 181 3.62 -32.77 9.98
N GLY A 182 4.22 -33.38 10.98
CA GLY A 182 3.79 -34.63 11.60
C GLY A 182 2.62 -34.51 12.57
N PRO A 183 2.13 -35.65 13.10
CA PRO A 183 1.03 -35.67 14.06
C PRO A 183 1.47 -35.05 15.38
N GLY A 184 0.70 -34.09 15.89
CA GLY A 184 1.03 -33.40 17.12
C GLY A 184 2.11 -32.32 16.98
N GLU A 185 2.68 -32.14 15.78
CA GLU A 185 3.75 -31.16 15.54
C GLU A 185 3.20 -29.74 15.57
N THR A 186 4.00 -28.81 16.10
CA THR A 186 3.76 -27.37 15.98
C THR A 186 4.91 -26.72 15.23
N ARG A 187 4.60 -26.05 14.13
CA ARG A 187 5.54 -25.19 13.40
C ARG A 187 5.40 -23.75 13.87
N VAL A 188 6.51 -23.13 14.25
CA VAL A 188 6.55 -21.68 14.51
C VAL A 188 6.73 -20.96 13.19
N LEU A 189 5.80 -20.07 12.85
CA LEU A 189 5.88 -19.17 11.71
C LEU A 189 6.42 -17.82 12.17
N ASP A 190 7.64 -17.49 11.73
CA ASP A 190 8.31 -16.23 12.04
C ASP A 190 7.98 -15.15 10.98
N LEU A 191 7.20 -14.14 11.38
CA LEU A 191 6.79 -13.06 10.50
C LEU A 191 7.62 -11.79 10.73
N SER A 192 8.70 -11.86 11.52
CA SER A 192 9.49 -10.68 11.88
C SER A 192 10.12 -9.92 10.71
N ARG A 193 10.31 -10.60 9.56
CA ARG A 193 10.79 -10.03 8.28
C ARG A 193 9.66 -9.73 7.29
N HIS A 194 8.42 -10.08 7.65
CA HIS A 194 7.24 -10.04 6.78
C HIS A 194 6.18 -9.06 7.27
N VAL A 195 6.30 -8.52 8.48
CA VAL A 195 5.41 -7.49 8.99
C VAL A 195 6.17 -6.51 9.89
N PRO A 196 5.71 -5.25 9.99
CA PRO A 196 6.30 -4.22 10.83
C PRO A 196 6.35 -4.61 12.31
N ALA A 197 7.28 -4.00 13.06
CA ALA A 197 7.41 -4.20 14.51
C ALA A 197 6.12 -3.89 15.29
N SER A 198 5.32 -2.96 14.78
CA SER A 198 4.05 -2.50 15.35
C SER A 198 2.84 -3.38 14.99
N ALA A 199 3.04 -4.46 14.21
CA ALA A 199 1.96 -5.36 13.83
C ALA A 199 1.40 -6.12 15.05
N THR A 200 0.08 -6.10 15.17
CA THR A 200 -0.66 -6.72 16.29
C THR A 200 -1.38 -8.01 15.88
N ALA A 201 -1.70 -8.14 14.59
CA ALA A 201 -2.35 -9.31 14.00
C ALA A 201 -2.06 -9.39 12.50
N VAL A 202 -2.31 -10.56 11.93
CA VAL A 202 -2.17 -10.83 10.49
C VAL A 202 -3.38 -11.55 9.94
N THR A 203 -3.62 -11.36 8.64
CA THR A 203 -4.57 -12.18 7.87
C THR A 203 -3.78 -13.10 6.94
N LEU A 204 -4.01 -14.40 7.06
CA LEU A 204 -3.36 -15.45 6.27
C LEU A 204 -4.41 -16.28 5.56
N ASN A 205 -4.15 -16.69 4.32
CA ASN A 205 -4.82 -17.83 3.74
C ASN A 205 -3.98 -19.08 4.02
N LEU A 206 -4.49 -19.96 4.90
CA LEU A 206 -3.83 -21.22 5.24
C LEU A 206 -4.38 -22.31 4.34
N THR A 207 -3.51 -23.09 3.71
CA THR A 207 -3.86 -24.24 2.89
C THR A 207 -3.20 -25.49 3.45
N GLY A 208 -4.02 -26.49 3.76
CA GLY A 208 -3.55 -27.84 4.04
C GLY A 208 -3.55 -28.68 2.78
N ILE A 209 -2.48 -29.43 2.55
CA ILE A 209 -2.23 -30.15 1.30
C ILE A 209 -2.06 -31.64 1.61
N THR A 210 -2.95 -32.43 1.01
CA THR A 210 -2.93 -33.90 0.94
C THR A 210 -2.57 -34.58 2.27
N PRO A 211 -3.35 -34.35 3.35
CA PRO A 211 -3.03 -34.96 4.64
C PRO A 211 -3.14 -36.49 4.58
N SER A 212 -2.29 -37.21 5.30
CA SER A 212 -2.29 -38.68 5.33
C SER A 212 -3.45 -39.27 6.14
N SER A 213 -4.06 -38.49 7.04
CA SER A 213 -5.25 -38.85 7.80
C SER A 213 -6.13 -37.63 8.04
N ALA A 214 -7.35 -37.84 8.53
CA ALA A 214 -8.22 -36.72 8.91
C ALA A 214 -7.58 -35.92 10.04
N THR A 215 -7.39 -34.62 9.84
CA THR A 215 -6.70 -33.75 10.79
C THR A 215 -7.31 -32.34 10.82
N TYR A 216 -6.79 -31.49 11.70
CA TYR A 216 -7.06 -30.06 11.73
C TYR A 216 -5.79 -29.27 11.99
N VAL A 217 -5.81 -28.01 11.57
CA VAL A 217 -4.76 -27.03 11.86
C VAL A 217 -5.27 -25.97 12.82
N THR A 218 -4.50 -25.66 13.84
CA THR A 218 -4.74 -24.55 14.77
C THR A 218 -3.66 -23.50 14.60
N ALA A 219 -4.05 -22.23 14.48
CA ALA A 219 -3.17 -21.08 14.42
C ALA A 219 -3.39 -20.17 15.63
N TRP A 220 -2.32 -19.80 16.35
CA TRP A 220 -2.42 -18.95 17.54
C TRP A 220 -1.10 -18.20 17.82
N PRO A 221 -1.12 -17.08 18.59
CA PRO A 221 0.09 -16.33 18.91
C PRO A 221 1.12 -17.20 19.67
N SER A 222 2.38 -17.06 19.29
CA SER A 222 3.52 -17.57 20.07
C SER A 222 3.51 -17.03 21.50
N GLY A 223 4.12 -17.77 22.42
CA GLY A 223 4.16 -17.41 23.84
C GLY A 223 2.85 -17.57 24.59
N THR A 224 1.80 -18.13 23.97
CA THR A 224 0.52 -18.43 24.61
C THR A 224 0.14 -19.91 24.47
N ALA A 225 -0.71 -20.40 25.39
CA ALA A 225 -1.20 -21.78 25.37
C ALA A 225 -2.06 -22.03 24.13
N ARG A 226 -1.94 -23.24 23.55
CA ARG A 226 -2.72 -23.63 22.37
C ARG A 226 -4.23 -23.60 22.68
N PRO A 227 -5.03 -22.83 21.94
CA PRO A 227 -6.48 -22.83 22.09
C PRO A 227 -7.12 -24.09 21.49
N GLY A 228 -8.34 -24.43 21.93
CA GLY A 228 -9.13 -25.56 21.41
C GLY A 228 -9.85 -25.30 20.08
N VAL A 229 -9.30 -24.42 19.23
CA VAL A 229 -9.90 -23.98 17.96
C VAL A 229 -9.31 -24.74 16.78
N SER A 230 -10.06 -24.85 15.69
CA SER A 230 -9.61 -25.47 14.44
C SER A 230 -9.82 -24.52 13.27
N ASN A 231 -8.73 -23.96 12.76
CA ASN A 231 -8.76 -23.02 11.64
C ASN A 231 -8.88 -23.73 10.28
N LEU A 232 -8.42 -24.97 10.18
CA LEU A 232 -8.62 -25.84 9.01
C LEU A 232 -9.07 -27.22 9.48
N ASN A 233 -9.96 -27.86 8.72
CA ASN A 233 -10.30 -29.27 8.90
C ASN A 233 -10.09 -29.98 7.57
N LEU A 234 -9.22 -30.98 7.59
CA LEU A 234 -8.64 -31.58 6.39
C LEU A 234 -8.94 -33.10 6.37
N PRO A 235 -9.85 -33.56 5.50
CA PRO A 235 -9.99 -34.98 5.20
C PRO A 235 -8.74 -35.55 4.52
N PRO A 236 -8.46 -36.86 4.62
CA PRO A 236 -7.34 -37.51 3.96
C PRO A 236 -7.28 -37.18 2.46
N GLY A 237 -6.09 -36.84 1.95
CA GLY A 237 -5.85 -36.55 0.54
C GLY A 237 -6.45 -35.23 0.00
N SER A 238 -7.16 -34.46 0.83
CA SER A 238 -7.78 -33.20 0.40
C SER A 238 -6.78 -32.04 0.28
N VAL A 239 -7.15 -31.03 -0.51
CA VAL A 239 -6.50 -29.71 -0.48
C VAL A 239 -7.57 -28.69 -0.12
N ARG A 240 -7.46 -28.06 1.06
CA ARG A 240 -8.45 -27.10 1.55
C ARG A 240 -7.75 -25.86 2.07
N ALA A 241 -8.34 -24.71 1.74
CA ALA A 241 -7.91 -23.42 2.26
C ALA A 241 -8.97 -22.80 3.17
N ASN A 242 -8.50 -21.96 4.09
CA ASN A 242 -9.34 -21.06 4.87
C ASN A 242 -8.55 -19.79 5.16
N LEU A 243 -9.18 -18.63 4.99
CA LEU A 243 -8.65 -17.40 5.51
C LEU A 243 -8.65 -17.47 7.04
N VAL A 244 -7.67 -16.85 7.69
CA VAL A 244 -7.60 -16.75 9.14
C VAL A 244 -7.09 -15.37 9.49
N THR A 245 -7.62 -14.79 10.58
CA THR A 245 -7.01 -13.64 11.22
C THR A 245 -6.47 -14.09 12.56
N VAL A 246 -5.17 -13.87 12.80
CA VAL A 246 -4.46 -14.39 13.96
C VAL A 246 -3.72 -13.25 14.64
N ARG A 247 -3.91 -13.12 15.96
CA ARG A 247 -3.10 -12.25 16.80
C ARG A 247 -1.63 -12.69 16.74
N LEU A 248 -0.71 -11.73 16.64
CA LEU A 248 0.73 -12.02 16.74
C LEU A 248 1.19 -12.10 18.19
N GLY A 249 2.16 -12.97 18.47
CA GLY A 249 2.92 -12.90 19.71
C GLY A 249 3.82 -11.65 19.74
N ALA A 250 4.32 -11.30 20.93
CA ALA A 250 5.19 -10.12 21.10
C ALA A 250 6.51 -10.21 20.29
N ASP A 251 6.91 -11.41 19.90
CA ASP A 251 8.05 -11.72 19.03
C ASP A 251 7.70 -11.72 17.52
N ARG A 252 6.47 -11.32 17.15
CA ARG A 252 5.91 -11.34 15.79
C ARG A 252 5.80 -12.75 15.19
N LYS A 253 5.65 -13.77 16.04
CA LYS A 253 5.47 -15.16 15.59
C LYS A 253 4.06 -15.67 15.90
N LEU A 254 3.71 -16.75 15.23
CA LEU A 254 2.54 -17.56 15.54
C LEU A 254 2.89 -19.04 15.40
N ASN A 255 2.07 -19.88 16.01
CA ASN A 255 2.20 -21.33 15.98
C ASN A 255 1.16 -21.93 15.03
N LEU A 256 1.56 -22.93 14.26
CA LEU A 256 0.70 -23.76 13.41
C LEU A 256 0.80 -25.21 13.86
N PHE A 257 -0.27 -25.75 14.43
CA PHE A 257 -0.31 -27.11 14.96
C PHE A 257 -1.06 -28.04 14.02
N ASN A 258 -0.49 -29.21 13.74
CA ASN A 258 -1.18 -30.31 13.07
C ASN A 258 -1.60 -31.38 14.09
N PHE A 259 -2.88 -31.77 14.09
CA PHE A 259 -3.40 -32.70 15.10
C PHE A 259 -3.02 -34.16 14.86
N ALA A 260 -3.22 -34.66 13.65
CA ALA A 260 -3.03 -36.06 13.28
C ALA A 260 -2.48 -36.19 11.86
N GLY A 261 -1.93 -37.36 11.55
CA GLY A 261 -1.35 -37.63 10.23
C GLY A 261 -0.21 -36.68 9.88
N GLN A 262 0.20 -36.71 8.62
CA GLN A 262 1.16 -35.78 8.05
C GLN A 262 0.46 -34.89 7.03
N THR A 263 0.79 -33.61 6.96
CA THR A 263 0.24 -32.72 5.93
C THR A 263 1.23 -31.61 5.59
N ASP A 264 1.30 -31.28 4.31
CA ASP A 264 1.98 -30.07 3.88
C ASP A 264 1.11 -28.85 4.18
N LEU A 265 1.75 -27.76 4.63
CA LEU A 265 1.09 -26.49 4.90
C LEU A 265 1.68 -25.38 4.04
N MET A 266 0.78 -24.58 3.47
CA MET A 266 1.09 -23.32 2.84
C MET A 266 0.38 -22.18 3.58
N ALA A 267 1.09 -21.10 3.88
CA ALA A 267 0.52 -19.89 4.45
C ALA A 267 0.83 -18.70 3.52
N GLN A 268 -0.21 -18.03 3.05
CA GLN A 268 -0.10 -16.82 2.23
C GLN A 268 -0.59 -15.63 3.03
N LEU A 269 0.28 -14.66 3.30
CA LEU A 269 -0.02 -13.44 4.04
C LEU A 269 -0.75 -12.46 3.12
N SER A 270 -1.95 -12.03 3.51
CA SER A 270 -2.82 -11.12 2.73
C SER A 270 -2.91 -9.71 3.29
N GLY A 271 -2.38 -9.50 4.50
CA GLY A 271 -2.39 -8.21 5.18
C GLY A 271 -2.04 -8.33 6.66
N PHE A 272 -1.83 -7.18 7.30
CA PHE A 272 -1.52 -7.06 8.73
C PHE A 272 -2.25 -5.88 9.37
N TYR A 273 -2.29 -5.85 10.71
CA TYR A 273 -2.94 -4.80 11.49
C TYR A 273 -1.94 -4.02 12.37
N THR A 274 -1.93 -2.68 12.30
CA THR A 274 -1.09 -1.81 13.17
C THR A 274 -1.91 -0.71 13.82
N ALA A 275 -1.50 -0.22 14.99
CA ALA A 275 -2.25 0.80 15.73
C ALA A 275 -2.15 2.23 15.15
N GLY A 276 -1.20 2.49 14.26
CA GLY A 276 -0.81 3.86 13.86
C GLY A 276 -1.15 4.28 12.44
N TYR A 277 -1.47 3.34 11.53
CA TYR A 277 -1.71 3.63 10.12
C TYR A 277 -2.47 2.50 9.43
N GLY A 278 -2.98 2.75 8.24
CA GLY A 278 -3.71 1.77 7.43
C GLY A 278 -5.20 2.08 7.37
N ALA A 279 -5.98 1.11 6.91
CA ALA A 279 -7.40 1.30 6.65
C ALA A 279 -8.29 0.88 7.83
N THR A 280 -9.39 1.59 7.99
CA THR A 280 -10.50 1.21 8.87
C THR A 280 -11.46 0.30 8.15
N PHE A 281 -12.25 -0.47 8.89
CA PHE A 281 -13.20 -1.44 8.35
C PHE A 281 -14.65 -0.97 8.51
N THR A 282 -15.41 -1.07 7.43
CA THR A 282 -16.85 -0.88 7.43
C THR A 282 -17.52 -2.19 7.07
N PRO A 283 -18.26 -2.84 8.00
CA PRO A 283 -19.02 -4.04 7.67
C PRO A 283 -20.15 -3.67 6.71
N VAL A 284 -20.39 -4.54 5.72
CA VAL A 284 -21.50 -4.38 4.78
C VAL A 284 -22.44 -5.57 4.97
N PRO A 285 -23.77 -5.36 5.02
CA PRO A 285 -24.71 -6.48 4.94
C PRO A 285 -24.35 -7.35 3.73
N PRO A 286 -24.12 -8.67 3.90
CA PRO A 286 -23.63 -9.51 2.82
C PRO A 286 -24.42 -9.33 1.52
N ARG A 287 -23.73 -8.90 0.47
CA ARG A 287 -24.36 -8.52 -0.81
C ARG A 287 -23.70 -9.20 -1.98
N ARG A 288 -24.48 -9.78 -2.88
CA ARG A 288 -23.96 -10.38 -4.11
C ARG A 288 -23.38 -9.32 -5.04
N VAL A 289 -22.12 -9.47 -5.41
CA VAL A 289 -21.44 -8.63 -6.41
C VAL A 289 -21.26 -9.35 -7.75
N LEU A 290 -21.22 -10.69 -7.73
CA LEU A 290 -21.20 -11.51 -8.92
C LEU A 290 -21.94 -12.84 -8.68
N ASP A 291 -22.74 -13.27 -9.66
CA ASP A 291 -23.32 -14.60 -9.73
C ASP A 291 -23.23 -15.13 -11.17
N THR A 292 -22.30 -16.03 -11.45
CA THR A 292 -22.15 -16.54 -12.82
C THR A 292 -23.24 -17.54 -13.23
N ARG A 293 -24.16 -17.88 -12.31
CA ARG A 293 -25.33 -18.73 -12.62
C ARG A 293 -26.51 -17.94 -13.18
N ALA A 294 -26.58 -16.65 -12.86
CA ALA A 294 -27.74 -15.80 -13.14
C ALA A 294 -27.57 -14.94 -14.41
N GLY A 295 -26.39 -14.95 -15.04
CA GLY A 295 -26.08 -14.15 -16.22
C GLY A 295 -25.89 -14.97 -17.50
N THR A 296 -25.77 -14.28 -18.64
CA THR A 296 -25.48 -14.88 -19.96
C THR A 296 -24.04 -15.38 -20.11
N ASP A 297 -23.19 -14.98 -19.17
CA ASP A 297 -21.74 -15.19 -19.18
C ASP A 297 -21.31 -16.63 -18.90
N GLY A 298 -22.18 -17.43 -18.28
CA GLY A 298 -21.92 -18.83 -17.96
C GLY A 298 -20.80 -19.06 -16.94
N PRO A 299 -20.44 -20.34 -16.69
CA PRO A 299 -19.36 -20.70 -15.78
C PRO A 299 -17.99 -20.25 -16.31
N LEU A 300 -17.03 -20.01 -15.41
CA LEU A 300 -15.63 -19.80 -15.80
C LEU A 300 -15.04 -21.13 -16.28
N VAL A 301 -14.20 -21.08 -17.31
CA VAL A 301 -13.38 -22.21 -17.78
C VAL A 301 -11.91 -22.06 -17.38
N ALA A 302 -11.12 -23.12 -17.60
CA ALA A 302 -9.70 -23.16 -17.27
C ALA A 302 -8.93 -21.98 -17.87
N GLY A 303 -8.18 -21.27 -17.04
CA GLY A 303 -7.36 -20.11 -17.43
C GLY A 303 -8.15 -18.83 -17.69
N GLN A 304 -9.48 -18.86 -17.62
CA GLN A 304 -10.32 -17.70 -17.89
C GLN A 304 -10.31 -16.71 -16.71
N THR A 305 -10.25 -15.42 -17.03
CA THR A 305 -10.56 -14.35 -16.10
C THR A 305 -11.96 -13.79 -16.31
N ARG A 306 -12.62 -13.38 -15.24
CA ARG A 306 -13.93 -12.71 -15.27
C ARG A 306 -13.84 -11.41 -14.48
N PRO A 307 -14.05 -10.23 -15.09
CA PRO A 307 -14.09 -8.98 -14.36
C PRO A 307 -15.13 -9.02 -13.24
N LEU A 308 -14.74 -8.55 -12.06
CA LEU A 308 -15.63 -8.29 -10.94
C LEU A 308 -16.15 -6.86 -11.07
N PRO A 309 -17.46 -6.66 -11.22
CA PRO A 309 -18.02 -5.31 -11.25
C PRO A 309 -17.66 -4.56 -9.97
N ARG A 310 -17.13 -3.35 -10.12
CA ARG A 310 -16.84 -2.49 -8.97
C ARG A 310 -18.17 -2.18 -8.25
N PRO A 311 -18.29 -2.46 -6.93
CA PRO A 311 -19.48 -2.08 -6.18
C PRO A 311 -19.71 -0.56 -6.30
N SER A 312 -20.92 -0.15 -6.70
CA SER A 312 -21.28 1.27 -6.89
C SER A 312 -21.25 2.09 -5.59
N GLU A 313 -21.23 1.45 -4.44
CA GLU A 313 -21.34 2.03 -3.10
C GLU A 313 -20.00 2.07 -2.35
N LEU A 314 -18.86 1.84 -3.03
CA LEU A 314 -17.57 1.93 -2.36
C LEU A 314 -17.33 3.36 -1.86
N PRO A 315 -16.72 3.53 -0.67
CA PRO A 315 -16.27 4.83 -0.20
C PRO A 315 -15.24 5.42 -1.18
N ALA A 316 -14.96 6.72 -1.05
CA ALA A 316 -14.05 7.44 -1.96
C ALA A 316 -12.62 6.87 -1.97
N ASN A 317 -12.16 6.33 -0.83
CA ASN A 317 -10.78 5.90 -0.61
C ASN A 317 -10.69 4.42 -0.18
N PRO A 318 -11.21 3.46 -0.97
CA PRO A 318 -11.20 2.05 -0.60
C PRO A 318 -9.82 1.45 -0.91
N THR A 319 -9.27 0.67 0.01
CA THR A 319 -7.97 0.00 -0.16
C THR A 319 -8.07 -1.52 -0.21
N ALA A 320 -9.14 -2.12 0.31
CA ALA A 320 -9.39 -3.55 0.18
C ALA A 320 -10.87 -3.91 0.34
N LEU A 321 -11.24 -5.09 -0.17
CA LEU A 321 -12.56 -5.70 -0.03
C LEU A 321 -12.45 -7.03 0.73
N LEU A 322 -13.44 -7.34 1.56
CA LEU A 322 -13.68 -8.70 2.03
C LEU A 322 -14.76 -9.34 1.15
N LEU A 323 -14.36 -10.36 0.39
CA LEU A 323 -15.24 -11.10 -0.51
C LEU A 323 -15.36 -12.53 -0.04
N ASN A 324 -16.58 -13.01 0.21
CA ASN A 324 -16.84 -14.42 0.37
C ASN A 324 -17.02 -15.05 -1.01
N LEU A 325 -16.06 -15.86 -1.43
CA LEU A 325 -16.06 -16.53 -2.73
C LEU A 325 -16.65 -17.92 -2.55
N THR A 326 -17.67 -18.26 -3.34
CA THR A 326 -18.25 -19.59 -3.37
C THR A 326 -18.10 -20.16 -4.77
N GLY A 327 -17.34 -21.25 -4.89
CA GLY A 327 -17.29 -22.03 -6.12
C GLY A 327 -18.27 -23.18 -6.09
N ILE A 328 -18.79 -23.53 -7.26
CA ILE A 328 -19.92 -24.43 -7.39
C ILE A 328 -19.56 -25.54 -8.36
N ALA A 329 -19.41 -26.73 -7.80
CA ALA A 329 -19.26 -28.01 -8.48
C ALA A 329 -18.32 -27.94 -9.71
N PRO A 330 -17.03 -27.63 -9.51
CA PRO A 330 -16.10 -27.57 -10.62
C PRO A 330 -15.99 -28.94 -11.28
N THR A 331 -15.80 -28.99 -12.59
CA THR A 331 -15.67 -30.28 -13.31
C THR A 331 -14.41 -31.06 -12.93
N GLU A 332 -13.40 -30.37 -12.41
CA GLU A 332 -12.11 -30.93 -11.97
C GLU A 332 -11.63 -30.20 -10.72
N SER A 333 -10.69 -30.80 -9.99
CA SER A 333 -10.05 -30.10 -8.88
C SER A 333 -9.32 -28.85 -9.38
N THR A 334 -9.57 -27.72 -8.74
CA THR A 334 -9.11 -26.42 -9.18
C THR A 334 -8.85 -25.50 -8.00
N TYR A 335 -8.23 -24.37 -8.27
CA TYR A 335 -8.24 -23.25 -7.36
C TYR A 335 -8.77 -22.00 -8.06
N MET A 336 -9.31 -21.11 -7.24
CA MET A 336 -9.79 -19.81 -7.67
C MET A 336 -9.06 -18.71 -6.92
N GLY A 337 -8.82 -17.62 -7.61
CA GLY A 337 -8.16 -16.44 -7.09
C GLY A 337 -8.90 -15.18 -7.49
N VAL A 338 -8.66 -14.11 -6.73
CA VAL A 338 -8.99 -12.75 -7.15
C VAL A 338 -7.68 -12.07 -7.56
N TRP A 339 -7.73 -11.36 -8.67
CA TRP A 339 -6.60 -10.81 -9.40
C TRP A 339 -6.84 -9.34 -9.71
N THR A 340 -5.80 -8.51 -9.63
CA THR A 340 -5.77 -7.15 -10.17
C THR A 340 -5.02 -7.15 -11.49
N ARG A 341 -5.49 -6.39 -12.49
CA ARG A 341 -5.00 -6.42 -13.88
C ARG A 341 -3.49 -6.20 -14.08
N ASP A 342 -2.79 -5.60 -13.12
CA ASP A 342 -1.38 -5.19 -13.24
C ASP A 342 -0.35 -6.31 -13.17
N ASP A 343 -0.73 -7.48 -12.65
CA ASP A 343 0.17 -8.63 -12.67
C ASP A 343 0.06 -9.33 -14.06
N ARG A 344 1.17 -9.73 -14.67
CA ARG A 344 1.18 -10.68 -15.81
C ARG A 344 1.08 -12.09 -15.20
N VAL A 345 0.15 -12.94 -15.63
CA VAL A 345 -0.14 -14.24 -14.98
C VAL A 345 1.02 -15.23 -15.12
N PRO A 346 1.90 -15.35 -14.12
CA PRO A 346 2.03 -16.61 -13.35
C PRO A 346 2.08 -16.39 -11.82
N GLY A 347 1.35 -17.21 -11.02
CA GLY A 347 1.46 -17.24 -9.55
C GLY A 347 0.23 -16.78 -8.73
N VAL A 348 -0.96 -16.69 -9.33
CA VAL A 348 -2.22 -16.24 -8.68
C VAL A 348 -2.43 -16.94 -7.32
N PRO A 349 -2.62 -16.19 -6.21
CA PRO A 349 -2.91 -16.77 -4.90
C PRO A 349 -4.18 -17.62 -4.93
N SER A 350 -4.11 -18.82 -4.34
CA SER A 350 -5.27 -19.71 -4.22
C SER A 350 -6.18 -19.22 -3.11
N ALA A 351 -7.11 -18.33 -3.41
CA ALA A 351 -8.11 -17.86 -2.46
C ALA A 351 -9.13 -18.95 -2.10
N LEU A 352 -9.38 -19.93 -2.97
CA LEU A 352 -10.29 -21.04 -2.71
C LEU A 352 -9.82 -22.29 -3.46
N ASN A 353 -9.64 -23.40 -2.77
CA ASN A 353 -9.35 -24.71 -3.36
C ASN A 353 -10.62 -25.57 -3.37
N LEU A 354 -10.88 -26.27 -4.46
CA LEU A 354 -12.03 -27.15 -4.62
C LEU A 354 -11.64 -28.46 -5.27
N ALA A 355 -12.18 -29.56 -4.77
CA ALA A 355 -12.23 -30.83 -5.47
C ALA A 355 -13.31 -30.83 -6.55
N ALA A 356 -13.19 -31.75 -7.52
CA ALA A 356 -14.22 -31.96 -8.53
C ALA A 356 -15.60 -32.22 -7.88
N GLY A 357 -16.64 -31.52 -8.34
CA GLY A 357 -18.00 -31.61 -7.83
C GLY A 357 -18.24 -30.89 -6.48
N GLU A 358 -17.22 -30.34 -5.85
CA GLU A 358 -17.34 -29.66 -4.55
C GLU A 358 -18.02 -28.29 -4.67
N THR A 359 -18.87 -27.95 -3.70
CA THR A 359 -19.32 -26.57 -3.48
C THR A 359 -18.84 -26.12 -2.11
N ALA A 360 -17.92 -25.16 -2.09
CA ALA A 360 -17.37 -24.60 -0.86
C ALA A 360 -17.15 -23.10 -1.00
N ALA A 361 -17.08 -22.43 0.15
CA ALA A 361 -16.80 -21.02 0.26
C ALA A 361 -15.52 -20.78 1.07
N ASN A 362 -14.80 -19.71 0.72
CA ASN A 362 -13.73 -19.15 1.53
C ASN A 362 -13.81 -17.62 1.50
N LEU A 363 -13.56 -16.98 2.63
CA LEU A 363 -13.40 -15.53 2.68
C LEU A 363 -12.07 -15.14 2.05
N ALA A 364 -12.02 -14.02 1.34
CA ALA A 364 -10.81 -13.47 0.74
C ALA A 364 -10.69 -11.99 1.12
N ALA A 365 -9.50 -11.60 1.60
CA ALA A 365 -9.12 -10.19 1.71
C ALA A 365 -8.41 -9.79 0.41
N VAL A 366 -9.03 -8.90 -0.35
CA VAL A 366 -8.57 -8.52 -1.69
C VAL A 366 -8.08 -7.09 -1.64
N SER A 367 -6.78 -6.89 -1.81
CA SER A 367 -6.18 -5.56 -1.97
C SER A 367 -6.71 -4.91 -3.24
N LEU A 368 -7.03 -3.62 -3.16
CA LEU A 368 -7.31 -2.81 -4.34
C LEU A 368 -5.98 -2.20 -4.79
N GLY A 369 -5.60 -2.46 -6.03
CA GLY A 369 -4.47 -1.81 -6.69
C GLY A 369 -4.84 -0.43 -7.24
N PRO A 370 -3.86 0.30 -7.77
CA PRO A 370 -4.07 1.59 -8.42
C PRO A 370 -4.81 1.41 -9.76
N VAL A 371 -4.77 0.23 -10.37
CA VAL A 371 -5.74 -0.18 -11.40
C VAL A 371 -6.85 -1.01 -10.74
N PRO A 372 -8.06 -0.45 -10.53
CA PRO A 372 -9.09 -1.05 -9.68
C PRO A 372 -9.86 -2.22 -10.34
N ASP A 373 -9.45 -2.67 -11.53
CA ASP A 373 -10.08 -3.79 -12.24
C ASP A 373 -9.74 -5.10 -11.54
N LEU A 374 -10.63 -5.53 -10.66
CA LEU A 374 -10.60 -6.87 -10.09
C LEU A 374 -11.12 -7.88 -11.10
N SER A 375 -10.48 -9.04 -11.16
CA SER A 375 -10.89 -10.18 -11.96
C SER A 375 -10.83 -11.45 -11.13
N LEU A 376 -11.78 -12.33 -11.35
CA LEU A 376 -11.71 -13.68 -10.82
C LEU A 376 -11.04 -14.58 -11.82
N TYR A 377 -10.32 -15.57 -11.32
CA TYR A 377 -9.59 -16.54 -12.11
C TYR A 377 -9.96 -17.96 -11.68
N SER A 378 -10.14 -18.85 -12.65
CA SER A 378 -10.20 -20.30 -12.43
C SER A 378 -9.00 -20.97 -13.06
N HIS A 379 -8.26 -21.76 -12.29
CA HIS A 379 -7.05 -22.42 -12.80
C HIS A 379 -7.36 -23.54 -13.79
N ARG A 380 -8.28 -24.43 -13.42
CA ARG A 380 -8.69 -25.63 -14.17
C ARG A 380 -10.19 -25.84 -14.10
N GLY A 381 -10.67 -26.74 -14.95
CA GLY A 381 -12.06 -27.14 -15.00
C GLY A 381 -13.03 -26.01 -15.34
N ARG A 382 -14.32 -26.34 -15.29
CA ARG A 382 -15.42 -25.41 -15.50
C ARG A 382 -16.22 -25.29 -14.20
N THR A 383 -16.47 -24.07 -13.72
CA THR A 383 -17.18 -23.84 -12.45
C THR A 383 -17.99 -22.56 -12.45
N HIS A 384 -19.14 -22.59 -11.76
CA HIS A 384 -19.83 -21.37 -11.42
C HIS A 384 -19.23 -20.76 -10.15
N LEU A 385 -19.29 -19.43 -10.06
CA LEU A 385 -18.79 -18.70 -8.92
C LEU A 385 -19.80 -17.64 -8.49
N VAL A 386 -19.91 -17.50 -7.18
CA VAL A 386 -20.59 -16.41 -6.50
C VAL A 386 -19.57 -15.65 -5.67
N ALA A 387 -19.60 -14.32 -5.77
CA ALA A 387 -18.84 -13.45 -4.89
C ALA A 387 -19.83 -12.57 -4.13
N ASP A 388 -19.77 -12.62 -2.81
CA ASP A 388 -20.58 -11.81 -1.91
C ASP A 388 -19.65 -10.86 -1.11
N LEU A 389 -19.92 -9.56 -1.15
CA LEU A 389 -19.20 -8.54 -0.39
C LEU A 389 -19.61 -8.60 1.08
N ALA A 390 -18.64 -8.75 1.98
CA ALA A 390 -18.82 -8.81 3.43
C ALA A 390 -18.35 -7.53 4.16
N GLY A 391 -17.51 -6.73 3.52
CA GLY A 391 -17.07 -5.46 4.08
C GLY A 391 -16.00 -4.78 3.24
N VAL A 392 -15.71 -3.53 3.57
CA VAL A 392 -14.77 -2.67 2.85
C VAL A 392 -13.76 -2.09 3.83
N PHE A 393 -12.50 -2.06 3.41
CA PHE A 393 -11.46 -1.30 4.08
C PHE A 393 -11.25 0.03 3.37
N SER A 394 -11.26 1.12 4.12
CA SER A 394 -11.01 2.47 3.60
C SER A 394 -10.14 3.28 4.55
N VAL A 395 -9.30 4.12 3.96
CA VAL A 395 -8.47 5.06 4.71
C VAL A 395 -9.36 6.18 5.25
N PRO A 396 -9.29 6.51 6.55
CA PRO A 396 -9.98 7.68 7.09
C PRO A 396 -9.57 8.94 6.33
N ALA A 397 -10.55 9.76 5.93
CA ALA A 397 -10.28 11.05 5.31
C ALA A 397 -9.85 12.09 6.35
N SER A 398 -8.94 11.73 7.26
CA SER A 398 -8.47 12.62 8.30
C SER A 398 -7.83 13.85 7.64
N ALA A 399 -8.36 15.03 8.00
CA ALA A 399 -7.88 16.27 7.43
C ALA A 399 -6.48 16.54 7.96
N CYS A 400 -5.53 16.81 7.06
CA CYS A 400 -4.34 17.53 7.48
C CYS A 400 -4.77 18.88 8.10
N THR A 401 -4.06 19.31 9.14
CA THR A 401 -4.44 20.49 9.93
C THR A 401 -3.52 21.68 9.71
N GLN A 402 -2.28 21.42 9.28
CA GLN A 402 -1.24 22.41 9.01
C GLN A 402 -0.10 21.76 8.23
N ASP A 403 0.57 22.54 7.38
CA ASP A 403 1.75 22.14 6.61
C ASP A 403 1.53 20.81 5.87
N CYS A 404 0.59 20.85 4.93
CA CYS A 404 0.07 19.69 4.26
C CYS A 404 0.86 19.37 3.00
N ALA A 405 1.15 18.08 2.82
CA ALA A 405 1.73 17.59 1.58
C ALA A 405 0.66 17.45 0.49
N TYR A 406 1.02 17.88 -0.72
CA TYR A 406 0.25 17.72 -1.94
C TYR A 406 1.10 16.97 -2.96
N GLY A 407 0.48 16.06 -3.71
CA GLY A 407 1.08 15.35 -4.83
C GLY A 407 0.21 15.43 -6.08
N TRP A 408 0.81 15.25 -7.25
CA TRP A 408 0.13 15.22 -8.54
C TRP A 408 0.92 14.36 -9.54
N GLY A 409 0.30 14.04 -10.67
CA GLY A 409 0.85 13.16 -11.70
C GLY A 409 0.28 11.72 -11.66
N PRO A 410 1.02 10.76 -12.24
CA PRO A 410 0.67 9.34 -12.26
C PRO A 410 0.55 8.73 -10.86
N ASN A 411 -0.26 7.69 -10.73
CA ASN A 411 -0.54 7.01 -9.46
C ASN A 411 -0.55 5.47 -9.58
N ASP A 412 0.12 4.90 -10.57
CA ASP A 412 0.21 3.46 -10.84
C ASP A 412 0.97 2.66 -9.77
N ARG A 413 1.59 3.33 -8.80
CA ARG A 413 2.31 2.75 -7.65
C ARG A 413 1.83 3.31 -6.31
N TRP A 414 0.68 3.99 -6.30
CA TRP A 414 0.15 4.71 -5.14
C TRP A 414 1.00 5.90 -4.65
N GLN A 415 1.91 6.39 -5.48
CA GLN A 415 2.84 7.48 -5.16
C GLN A 415 2.16 8.82 -4.84
N LEU A 416 0.85 9.00 -5.07
CA LEU A 416 0.14 10.20 -4.63
C LEU A 416 -0.25 10.18 -3.15
N GLY A 417 -0.31 9.02 -2.49
CA GLY A 417 -0.65 8.92 -1.06
C GLY A 417 -2.08 9.38 -0.72
N THR A 418 -2.98 9.40 -1.71
CA THR A 418 -4.36 9.89 -1.57
C THR A 418 -5.39 8.81 -1.26
N ALA A 419 -4.97 7.54 -1.21
CA ALA A 419 -5.84 6.37 -1.17
C ALA A 419 -6.94 6.33 -2.27
N ALA A 420 -6.78 7.11 -3.33
CA ALA A 420 -7.56 7.03 -4.56
C ALA A 420 -6.68 6.49 -5.69
N PRO A 421 -7.16 5.55 -6.51
CA PRO A 421 -6.35 4.85 -7.53
C PRO A 421 -5.95 5.75 -8.72
N ASN A 422 -6.69 6.83 -8.95
CA ASN A 422 -6.58 7.60 -10.19
C ASN A 422 -5.39 8.58 -10.17
N ASP A 423 -4.76 8.73 -11.33
CA ASP A 423 -3.86 9.85 -11.63
C ASP A 423 -4.51 11.19 -11.32
N ARG A 424 -3.68 12.19 -11.00
CA ARG A 424 -4.13 13.54 -10.65
C ARG A 424 -3.38 14.58 -11.45
N GLY A 425 -4.03 15.15 -12.47
CA GLY A 425 -3.50 16.32 -13.18
C GLY A 425 -3.52 17.63 -12.37
N THR A 426 -4.02 17.60 -11.13
CA THR A 426 -4.02 18.75 -10.22
C THR A 426 -3.57 18.32 -8.82
N PRO A 427 -2.98 19.23 -8.01
CA PRO A 427 -2.53 18.92 -6.67
C PRO A 427 -3.62 18.27 -5.82
N ALA A 428 -3.35 17.06 -5.33
CA ALA A 428 -4.21 16.33 -4.42
C ALA A 428 -3.50 16.17 -3.08
N ARG A 429 -4.25 16.35 -2.00
CA ARG A 429 -3.73 16.29 -0.65
C ARG A 429 -3.37 14.86 -0.25
N VAL A 430 -2.18 14.66 0.28
CA VAL A 430 -1.76 13.41 0.91
C VAL A 430 -2.59 13.22 2.19
N LEU A 431 -3.14 12.02 2.39
CA LEU A 431 -3.99 11.74 3.55
C LEU A 431 -3.17 11.46 4.81
N GLU A 432 -3.78 11.71 5.97
CA GLU A 432 -3.27 11.33 7.30
C GLU A 432 -1.91 11.92 7.69
N LEU A 433 -1.46 12.99 7.01
CA LEU A 433 -0.12 13.57 7.21
C LEU A 433 -0.20 15.08 7.47
N SER A 434 0.38 15.56 8.56
CA SER A 434 0.42 17.00 8.94
C SER A 434 1.78 17.38 9.53
N GLY A 435 2.06 18.68 9.52
CA GLY A 435 3.32 19.22 10.05
C GLY A 435 4.51 18.81 9.18
N VAL A 436 4.33 18.72 7.86
CA VAL A 436 5.40 18.34 6.92
C VAL A 436 6.34 19.52 6.73
N THR A 437 7.65 19.31 6.85
CA THR A 437 8.67 20.35 6.66
C THR A 437 9.52 20.12 5.42
N ALA A 438 9.63 18.87 4.97
CA ALA A 438 10.29 18.53 3.72
C ALA A 438 9.64 17.31 3.08
N LEU A 439 9.77 17.23 1.76
CA LEU A 439 9.36 16.08 0.96
C LEU A 439 10.59 15.56 0.21
N ALA A 440 10.60 14.28 -0.12
CA ALA A 440 11.54 13.71 -1.08
C ALA A 440 10.82 12.65 -1.92
N ASN A 441 11.38 12.34 -3.08
CA ASN A 441 10.91 11.26 -3.92
C ASN A 441 12.08 10.54 -4.55
N ASP A 442 11.93 9.23 -4.75
CA ASP A 442 12.87 8.54 -5.63
C ASP A 442 12.84 9.13 -7.05
N LEU A 443 13.89 8.87 -7.80
CA LEU A 443 14.08 9.45 -9.13
C LEU A 443 13.02 8.99 -10.13
N LEU A 444 12.48 7.77 -9.97
CA LEU A 444 11.41 7.23 -10.79
C LEU A 444 10.03 7.81 -10.42
N GLY A 445 9.88 8.32 -9.20
CA GLY A 445 8.66 8.86 -8.66
C GLY A 445 7.67 7.81 -8.15
N ASP A 446 8.12 6.59 -7.92
CA ASP A 446 7.33 5.45 -7.47
C ASP A 446 7.17 5.44 -5.93
N THR A 447 8.13 6.00 -5.20
CA THR A 447 8.14 6.12 -3.74
C THR A 447 8.33 7.57 -3.31
N ARG A 448 7.57 7.99 -2.30
CA ARG A 448 7.62 9.34 -1.72
C ARG A 448 7.92 9.29 -0.24
N TYR A 449 8.52 10.36 0.24
CA TYR A 449 8.89 10.55 1.64
C TYR A 449 8.50 11.94 2.13
N ALA A 450 8.19 12.03 3.41
CA ALA A 450 7.94 13.28 4.10
C ALA A 450 8.67 13.30 5.44
N LEU A 451 9.35 14.41 5.71
CA LEU A 451 9.87 14.76 7.02
C LEU A 451 8.83 15.62 7.73
N ARG A 452 8.51 15.27 8.97
CA ARG A 452 7.64 16.08 9.83
C ARG A 452 8.46 16.93 10.80
N ALA A 453 7.84 18.01 11.29
CA ALA A 453 8.42 18.92 12.28
C ALA A 453 8.78 18.23 13.61
N ASP A 454 8.17 17.09 13.92
CA ASP A 454 8.52 16.26 15.09
C ASP A 454 9.75 15.36 14.85
N GLY A 455 10.40 15.47 13.68
CA GLY A 455 11.59 14.71 13.32
C GLY A 455 11.30 13.26 12.92
N THR A 456 10.04 12.91 12.64
CA THR A 456 9.66 11.60 12.08
C THR A 456 9.63 11.62 10.55
N VAL A 457 9.96 10.48 9.94
CA VAL A 457 9.89 10.29 8.48
C VAL A 457 8.75 9.35 8.14
N TRP A 458 8.00 9.70 7.11
CA TRP A 458 6.89 8.91 6.57
C TRP A 458 7.16 8.60 5.10
N ALA A 459 6.73 7.44 4.63
CA ALA A 459 6.92 6.98 3.27
C ALA A 459 5.63 6.40 2.68
N TRP A 460 5.44 6.45 1.37
CA TRP A 460 4.35 5.77 0.65
C TRP A 460 4.72 5.52 -0.81
N GLY A 461 3.94 4.68 -1.49
CA GLY A 461 4.25 4.23 -2.85
C GLY A 461 4.79 2.80 -2.89
N ASP A 462 5.80 2.54 -3.71
CA ASP A 462 6.45 1.25 -3.89
C ASP A 462 7.18 0.75 -2.62
N ASN A 463 7.25 -0.57 -2.46
CA ASN A 463 7.92 -1.24 -1.35
C ASN A 463 8.45 -2.63 -1.72
N HIS A 464 8.81 -2.87 -2.99
CA HIS A 464 9.31 -4.17 -3.42
C HIS A 464 10.69 -4.49 -2.84
N THR A 465 11.57 -3.50 -2.67
CA THR A 465 12.91 -3.67 -2.12
C THR A 465 13.05 -3.20 -0.66
N GLY A 466 11.99 -2.62 -0.09
CA GLY A 466 11.96 -2.14 1.31
C GLY A 466 12.10 -0.63 1.45
N GLU A 467 11.80 0.11 0.38
CA GLU A 467 11.84 1.56 0.21
C GLU A 467 11.03 2.29 1.29
N LEU A 468 9.95 1.70 1.81
CA LEU A 468 9.17 2.33 2.88
C LEU A 468 9.86 2.32 4.26
N GLY A 469 10.91 1.52 4.45
CA GLY A 469 11.69 1.50 5.69
C GLY A 469 10.90 1.13 6.96
N ASN A 470 9.76 0.46 6.81
CA ASN A 470 8.82 0.19 7.91
C ASN A 470 8.89 -1.25 8.44
N GLY A 471 9.84 -2.07 7.97
CA GLY A 471 10.03 -3.45 8.39
C GLY A 471 9.22 -4.50 7.62
N TRP A 472 8.62 -4.14 6.49
CA TRP A 472 7.96 -5.09 5.57
C TRP A 472 8.35 -4.81 4.10
N THR A 473 8.21 -5.80 3.22
CA THR A 473 8.48 -5.72 1.76
C THR A 473 7.49 -6.53 0.92
N GLY A 474 7.27 -6.11 -0.32
CA GLY A 474 6.57 -6.87 -1.36
C GLY A 474 5.15 -6.38 -1.65
N GLY A 475 4.97 -5.07 -1.82
CA GLY A 475 3.70 -4.47 -2.21
C GLY A 475 3.79 -2.95 -2.29
N TYR A 476 2.65 -2.27 -2.12
CA TYR A 476 2.54 -0.81 -2.17
C TYR A 476 1.89 -0.27 -0.91
N SER A 477 2.06 1.02 -0.63
CA SER A 477 1.25 1.75 0.34
C SER A 477 0.47 2.89 -0.31
N ALA A 478 -0.86 2.80 -0.24
CA ALA A 478 -1.81 3.82 -0.69
C ALA A 478 -1.77 5.14 0.11
N VAL A 479 -1.09 5.13 1.25
CA VAL A 479 -1.03 6.20 2.24
C VAL A 479 0.33 6.26 2.92
N PRO A 480 0.70 7.41 3.53
CA PRO A 480 1.89 7.52 4.36
C PRO A 480 1.93 6.47 5.47
N VAL A 481 3.08 5.81 5.63
CA VAL A 481 3.41 4.92 6.74
C VAL A 481 4.69 5.42 7.42
N PRO A 482 4.82 5.28 8.75
CA PRO A 482 6.00 5.74 9.46
C PRO A 482 7.20 4.84 9.15
N VAL A 483 8.34 5.47 8.86
CA VAL A 483 9.64 4.78 8.79
C VAL A 483 10.04 4.37 10.22
N THR A 484 10.41 3.10 10.40
CA THR A 484 10.56 2.55 11.75
C THR A 484 11.89 2.94 12.40
N GLY A 485 11.89 3.19 13.71
CA GLY A 485 13.12 3.37 14.50
C GLY A 485 13.90 4.67 14.24
N LEU A 486 13.38 5.61 13.45
CA LEU A 486 14.00 6.92 13.21
C LEU A 486 13.24 8.05 13.90
N THR A 487 13.99 8.87 14.64
CA THR A 487 13.51 10.11 15.27
C THR A 487 14.62 11.16 15.25
N GLY A 488 14.25 12.44 15.39
CA GLY A 488 15.19 13.55 15.36
C GLY A 488 15.84 13.73 13.99
N VAL A 489 15.13 13.38 12.92
CA VAL A 489 15.58 13.60 11.53
C VAL A 489 15.46 15.09 11.21
N THR A 490 16.48 15.63 10.52
CA THR A 490 16.58 17.04 10.12
C THR A 490 16.61 17.22 8.61
N ALA A 491 17.01 16.19 7.85
CA ALA A 491 16.94 16.19 6.40
C ALA A 491 16.71 14.78 5.86
N ILE A 492 16.11 14.70 4.67
CA ILE A 492 15.90 13.47 3.91
C ILE A 492 16.44 13.64 2.49
N ALA A 493 16.94 12.57 1.92
CA ALA A 493 17.38 12.50 0.52
C ALA A 493 17.04 11.11 -0.05
N THR A 494 17.05 10.99 -1.37
CA THR A 494 16.64 9.79 -2.08
C THR A 494 17.53 9.55 -3.31
N ALA A 495 17.72 8.29 -3.66
CA ALA A 495 18.33 7.86 -4.92
C ALA A 495 17.25 7.23 -5.82
N LEU A 496 17.56 6.14 -6.53
CA LEU A 496 16.57 5.25 -7.14
C LEU A 496 15.75 4.58 -6.01
N ASP A 497 15.96 3.31 -5.71
CA ASP A 497 15.14 2.58 -4.74
C ASP A 497 15.71 2.69 -3.31
N THR A 498 16.37 3.79 -2.97
CA THR A 498 17.05 4.00 -1.67
C THR A 498 16.71 5.36 -1.10
N ALA A 499 16.47 5.43 0.21
CA ALA A 499 16.26 6.67 0.93
C ALA A 499 17.28 6.84 2.06
N TYR A 500 17.51 8.10 2.41
CA TYR A 500 18.47 8.55 3.41
C TYR A 500 17.83 9.53 4.38
N ALA A 501 18.26 9.46 5.64
CA ALA A 501 17.89 10.43 6.67
C ALA A 501 19.14 10.91 7.42
N LEU A 502 19.25 12.23 7.56
CA LEU A 502 20.21 12.88 8.46
C LEU A 502 19.52 13.15 9.79
N ARG A 503 20.12 12.68 10.88
CA ARG A 503 19.65 12.98 12.24
C ARG A 503 20.38 14.18 12.82
N SER A 504 19.75 14.82 13.81
CA SER A 504 20.29 15.98 14.53
C SER A 504 21.61 15.70 15.27
N ASP A 505 21.94 14.42 15.50
CA ASP A 505 23.23 13.99 16.06
C ASP A 505 24.34 13.86 15.00
N GLY A 506 24.06 14.24 13.74
CA GLY A 506 25.00 14.20 12.63
C GLY A 506 25.22 12.79 12.08
N THR A 507 24.37 11.81 12.42
CA THR A 507 24.40 10.46 11.85
C THR A 507 23.52 10.35 10.61
N VAL A 508 23.97 9.57 9.63
CA VAL A 508 23.22 9.28 8.40
C VAL A 508 22.72 7.84 8.42
N TRP A 509 21.47 7.66 8.03
CA TRP A 509 20.79 6.38 7.96
C TRP A 509 20.25 6.17 6.55
N ALA A 510 20.25 4.93 6.08
CA ALA A 510 19.79 4.55 4.75
C ALA A 510 18.87 3.31 4.82
N TRP A 511 17.96 3.16 3.87
CA TRP A 511 17.13 1.95 3.68
C TRP A 511 16.63 1.84 2.24
N GLY A 512 16.06 0.69 1.89
CA GLY A 512 15.70 0.30 0.53
C GLY A 512 16.78 -0.58 -0.11
N SER A 513 16.96 -0.46 -1.42
CA SER A 513 17.94 -1.20 -2.20
C SER A 513 19.38 -0.94 -1.73
N GLY A 514 20.20 -1.99 -1.75
CA GLY A 514 21.62 -1.95 -1.44
C GLY A 514 22.51 -2.56 -2.53
N ASP A 515 21.93 -2.98 -3.66
CA ASP A 515 22.60 -3.83 -4.67
C ASP A 515 23.84 -3.19 -5.30
N SER A 516 23.97 -1.86 -5.22
CA SER A 516 25.11 -1.09 -5.72
C SER A 516 25.84 -0.32 -4.61
N GLY A 517 25.74 -0.77 -3.37
CA GLY A 517 26.40 -0.17 -2.22
C GLY A 517 25.76 1.12 -1.70
N GLN A 518 24.54 1.45 -2.16
CA GLN A 518 23.83 2.69 -1.82
C GLN A 518 23.62 2.85 -0.31
N LEU A 519 23.47 1.76 0.45
CA LEU A 519 23.29 1.84 1.91
C LEU A 519 24.56 2.26 2.67
N GLY A 520 25.73 2.28 2.05
CA GLY A 520 26.97 2.73 2.68
C GLY A 520 27.42 1.87 3.87
N THR A 521 27.00 0.59 3.90
CA THR A 521 27.30 -0.37 4.97
C THR A 521 28.48 -1.28 4.65
N GLY A 522 29.08 -1.16 3.46
CA GLY A 522 30.08 -2.10 2.96
C GLY A 522 29.49 -3.44 2.53
N SER A 523 28.16 -3.54 2.39
CA SER A 523 27.46 -4.74 1.92
C SER A 523 26.48 -4.37 0.81
N GLY A 524 26.23 -5.32 -0.09
CA GLY A 524 25.26 -5.20 -1.19
C GLY A 524 23.84 -5.61 -0.80
N GLN A 525 23.54 -5.71 0.51
CA GLN A 525 22.27 -6.22 0.99
C GLN A 525 21.27 -5.07 1.14
N ALA A 526 20.09 -5.20 0.53
CA ALA A 526 18.97 -4.31 0.79
C ALA A 526 18.52 -4.36 2.26
N SER A 527 17.88 -3.29 2.72
CA SER A 527 17.33 -3.22 4.09
C SER A 527 15.97 -2.56 4.09
N ASN A 528 14.97 -3.26 4.60
CA ASN A 528 13.60 -2.76 4.77
C ASN A 528 13.38 -1.99 6.08
N VAL A 529 14.46 -1.73 6.82
CA VAL A 529 14.52 -0.86 7.99
C VAL A 529 15.75 0.05 7.87
N PRO A 530 15.73 1.24 8.47
CA PRO A 530 16.89 2.12 8.52
C PRO A 530 18.12 1.43 9.11
N VAL A 531 19.22 1.46 8.36
CA VAL A 531 20.55 1.05 8.79
C VAL A 531 21.48 2.26 8.79
N ARG A 532 22.42 2.29 9.73
CA ARG A 532 23.35 3.41 9.85
C ARG A 532 24.43 3.31 8.77
N VAL A 533 24.68 4.41 8.08
CA VAL A 533 25.81 4.55 7.14
C VAL A 533 27.11 4.54 7.93
N THR A 534 28.09 3.75 7.48
CA THR A 534 29.35 3.53 8.21
C THR A 534 30.30 4.73 8.11
N GLY A 535 31.10 4.97 9.16
CA GLY A 535 32.20 5.94 9.10
C GLY A 535 31.81 7.43 9.04
N LEU A 536 30.52 7.78 9.14
CA LEU A 536 30.05 9.17 9.16
C LEU A 536 29.71 9.66 10.58
N THR A 537 30.20 10.86 10.89
CA THR A 537 29.90 11.61 12.12
C THR A 537 29.85 13.10 11.83
N GLY A 538 28.94 13.82 12.48
CA GLY A 538 28.85 15.28 12.37
C GLY A 538 28.40 15.79 10.99
N VAL A 539 27.70 14.97 10.20
CA VAL A 539 27.21 15.36 8.88
C VAL A 539 26.23 16.53 9.01
N THR A 540 26.32 17.51 8.11
CA THR A 540 25.49 18.73 8.10
C THR A 540 24.48 18.76 6.96
N ALA A 541 24.76 18.08 5.85
CA ALA A 541 23.85 17.93 4.73
C ALA A 541 24.03 16.58 4.04
N ILE A 542 22.98 16.10 3.38
CA ILE A 542 22.98 14.88 2.58
C ILE A 542 22.34 15.17 1.22
N ALA A 543 22.83 14.48 0.20
CA ALA A 543 22.24 14.49 -1.14
C ALA A 543 22.45 13.12 -1.78
N ALA A 544 21.66 12.80 -2.80
CA ALA A 544 21.82 11.56 -3.54
C ALA A 544 21.39 11.73 -5.00
N GLY A 545 21.97 10.90 -5.85
CA GLY A 545 21.63 10.70 -7.25
C GLY A 545 21.51 9.20 -7.53
N PRO A 546 21.24 8.77 -8.79
CA PRO A 546 20.88 7.39 -9.08
C PRO A 546 21.91 6.34 -8.62
N GLY A 547 23.20 6.63 -8.78
CA GLY A 547 24.29 5.73 -8.40
C GLY A 547 25.24 6.28 -7.34
N ILE A 548 24.96 7.45 -6.75
CA ILE A 548 25.83 8.09 -5.76
C ILE A 548 25.03 8.67 -4.60
N ALA A 549 25.54 8.51 -3.40
CA ALA A 549 25.07 9.21 -2.22
C ALA A 549 26.21 10.05 -1.63
N LEU A 550 25.84 11.21 -1.11
CA LEU A 550 26.75 12.27 -0.71
C LEU A 550 26.41 12.76 0.70
N ALA A 551 27.44 13.08 1.46
CA ALA A 551 27.33 13.75 2.76
C ALA A 551 28.33 14.90 2.86
N LEU A 552 27.87 16.03 3.39
CA LEU A 552 28.69 17.19 3.69
C LEU A 552 29.07 17.18 5.17
N THR A 553 30.33 17.43 5.46
CA THR A 553 30.86 17.54 6.83
C THR A 553 31.09 19.02 7.21
N PRO A 554 31.23 19.36 8.51
CA PRO A 554 31.25 20.74 8.97
C PRO A 554 32.44 21.56 8.44
N ASP A 555 33.52 20.90 8.04
CA ASP A 555 34.70 21.51 7.42
C ASP A 555 34.54 21.70 5.90
N GLY A 556 33.36 21.43 5.34
CA GLY A 556 33.07 21.53 3.92
C GLY A 556 33.56 20.34 3.09
N ALA A 557 34.07 19.27 3.70
CA ALA A 557 34.49 18.09 2.94
C ALA A 557 33.29 17.23 2.51
N VAL A 558 33.34 16.73 1.29
CA VAL A 558 32.34 15.82 0.72
C VAL A 558 32.76 14.37 0.93
N ARG A 559 31.81 13.55 1.40
CA ARG A 559 31.89 12.08 1.44
C ARG A 559 30.94 11.50 0.42
N ALA A 560 31.39 10.52 -0.36
CA ALA A 560 30.61 9.87 -1.41
C ALA A 560 30.67 8.34 -1.27
N TRP A 561 29.58 7.64 -1.63
CA TRP A 561 29.52 6.18 -1.74
C TRP A 561 28.48 5.75 -2.77
N GLY A 562 28.52 4.48 -3.17
CA GLY A 562 27.70 3.92 -4.22
C GLY A 562 28.47 3.66 -5.52
N TYR A 563 27.76 3.20 -6.55
CA TYR A 563 28.32 2.78 -7.83
C TYR A 563 29.18 3.85 -8.53
N ASP A 564 28.73 5.12 -8.49
CA ASP A 564 29.37 6.24 -9.17
C ASP A 564 30.25 7.10 -8.26
N SER A 565 30.52 6.61 -7.04
CA SER A 565 31.48 7.25 -6.14
C SER A 565 32.94 7.00 -6.58
N PRO A 566 33.89 7.83 -6.12
CA PRO A 566 35.33 7.53 -6.31
C PRO A 566 35.66 6.12 -5.84
N GLU A 567 36.47 5.41 -6.62
CA GLU A 567 36.84 4.01 -6.41
C GLU A 567 35.65 3.02 -6.34
N ARG A 568 34.43 3.46 -6.72
CA ARG A 568 33.16 2.71 -6.59
C ARG A 568 32.93 2.15 -5.19
N SER A 569 33.21 2.96 -4.18
CA SER A 569 33.20 2.52 -2.79
C SER A 569 31.78 2.26 -2.23
N TRP A 570 31.61 1.13 -1.54
CA TRP A 570 30.36 0.76 -0.84
C TRP A 570 30.29 1.28 0.59
N VAL A 571 31.28 2.08 0.99
CA VAL A 571 31.33 2.86 2.23
C VAL A 571 31.72 4.30 1.89
N PRO A 572 31.39 5.28 2.73
CA PRO A 572 31.74 6.68 2.46
C PRO A 572 33.24 6.92 2.33
N VAL A 573 33.66 7.46 1.19
CA VAL A 573 35.04 7.91 0.91
C VAL A 573 35.08 9.41 0.65
N ARG A 574 36.22 10.06 0.88
CA ARG A 574 36.38 11.49 0.63
C ARG A 574 36.51 11.76 -0.87
N VAL A 575 35.76 12.73 -1.39
CA VAL A 575 36.03 13.29 -2.71
C VAL A 575 37.21 14.26 -2.58
N VAL A 576 38.32 13.95 -3.22
CA VAL A 576 39.58 14.72 -3.14
C VAL A 576 39.61 15.79 -4.22
N GLY A 577 40.20 16.96 -3.93
CA GLY A 577 40.37 18.04 -4.89
C GLY A 577 39.25 19.09 -4.90
N LEU A 578 38.19 18.89 -4.12
CA LEU A 578 37.15 19.90 -3.90
C LEU A 578 37.58 20.93 -2.84
N PRO A 579 37.26 22.23 -3.02
CA PRO A 579 37.33 23.21 -1.94
C PRO A 579 36.27 22.95 -0.86
N ALA A 580 36.21 23.82 0.16
CA ALA A 580 35.19 23.72 1.20
C ALA A 580 33.80 24.00 0.59
N MET A 581 32.99 22.94 0.51
CA MET A 581 31.63 23.01 -0.05
C MET A 581 30.64 23.53 0.99
N THR A 582 29.64 24.28 0.53
CA THR A 582 28.47 24.70 1.31
C THR A 582 27.20 23.97 0.90
N THR A 583 27.13 23.47 -0.34
CA THR A 583 25.99 22.69 -0.85
C THR A 583 26.48 21.52 -1.70
N ILE A 584 25.63 20.49 -1.81
CA ILE A 584 25.88 19.27 -2.59
C ILE A 584 24.60 18.79 -3.27
N ALA A 585 24.74 18.19 -4.45
CA ALA A 585 23.69 17.49 -5.19
C ALA A 585 24.27 16.25 -5.88
N GLY A 586 23.52 15.14 -5.91
CA GLY A 586 23.93 13.93 -6.62
C GLY A 586 23.39 13.91 -8.05
N GLY A 587 24.28 13.82 -9.04
CA GLY A 587 23.92 13.63 -10.44
C GLY A 587 23.99 12.17 -10.87
N TYR A 588 23.78 11.91 -12.16
CA TYR A 588 23.75 10.55 -12.72
C TYR A 588 25.12 9.84 -12.72
N VAL A 589 26.23 10.55 -12.96
CA VAL A 589 27.59 9.97 -13.03
C VAL A 589 28.54 10.65 -12.05
N GLY A 590 28.04 11.15 -10.93
CA GLY A 590 28.87 11.91 -9.98
C GLY A 590 28.08 12.97 -9.22
N GLY A 591 28.75 14.01 -8.74
CA GLY A 591 28.09 15.03 -7.93
C GLY A 591 28.41 16.45 -8.37
N TYR A 592 27.59 17.35 -7.84
CA TYR A 592 27.68 18.78 -8.01
C TYR A 592 27.67 19.44 -6.65
N GLY A 593 28.26 20.62 -6.54
CA GLY A 593 28.27 21.37 -5.30
C GLY A 593 28.63 22.83 -5.52
N VAL A 594 28.41 23.62 -4.49
CA VAL A 594 28.82 25.03 -4.47
C VAL A 594 29.77 25.22 -3.31
N ASP A 595 30.86 25.94 -3.55
CA ASP A 595 31.80 26.32 -2.50
C ASP A 595 31.37 27.59 -1.75
N SER A 596 32.14 27.94 -0.72
CA SER A 596 31.89 29.15 0.09
C SER A 596 31.98 30.47 -0.69
N GLU A 597 32.54 30.46 -1.91
CA GLU A 597 32.62 31.63 -2.79
C GLU A 597 31.44 31.72 -3.76
N GLY A 598 30.52 30.75 -3.73
CA GLY A 598 29.39 30.67 -4.64
C GLY A 598 29.74 30.09 -6.02
N THR A 599 30.91 29.44 -6.15
CA THR A 599 31.35 28.80 -7.39
C THR A 599 30.82 27.38 -7.47
N THR A 600 30.26 27.01 -8.63
CA THR A 600 29.76 25.65 -8.88
C THR A 600 30.88 24.70 -9.32
N TRP A 601 30.92 23.53 -8.72
CA TRP A 601 31.85 22.44 -9.02
C TRP A 601 31.12 21.17 -9.43
N GLU A 602 31.74 20.38 -10.29
CA GLU A 602 31.29 19.04 -10.70
C GLU A 602 32.43 18.02 -10.55
N TRP A 603 32.08 16.76 -10.30
CA TRP A 603 33.04 15.64 -10.24
C TRP A 603 32.39 14.34 -10.68
N HIS A 604 33.18 13.47 -11.33
CA HIS A 604 32.71 12.22 -11.93
C HIS A 604 33.66 11.05 -11.63
N GLY A 605 33.23 10.10 -10.78
CA GLY A 605 34.06 8.97 -10.36
C GLY A 605 35.43 9.42 -9.87
N ASP A 606 36.49 8.95 -10.54
CA ASP A 606 37.89 9.26 -10.20
C ASP A 606 38.48 10.47 -10.97
N ALA A 607 37.67 11.15 -11.79
CA ALA A 607 38.11 12.34 -12.51
C ALA A 607 38.35 13.51 -11.52
N ALA A 608 39.33 14.36 -11.84
CA ALA A 608 39.59 15.57 -11.07
C ALA A 608 38.37 16.50 -11.11
N PRO A 609 37.91 17.05 -9.97
CA PRO A 609 36.82 18.01 -9.96
C PRO A 609 37.11 19.25 -10.82
N SER A 610 36.08 19.78 -11.48
CA SER A 610 36.15 20.97 -12.34
C SER A 610 35.12 22.02 -11.96
N GLN A 611 35.43 23.28 -12.25
CA GLN A 611 34.47 24.38 -12.11
C GLN A 611 33.52 24.41 -13.31
N VAL A 612 32.23 24.63 -13.06
CA VAL A 612 31.24 24.88 -14.11
C VAL A 612 31.36 26.34 -14.56
N PRO A 613 31.74 26.63 -15.83
CA PRO A 613 32.05 27.98 -16.25
C PRO A 613 30.86 28.95 -16.17
N GLY A 614 31.13 30.18 -15.74
CA GLY A 614 30.16 31.29 -15.82
C GLY A 614 29.06 31.29 -14.77
N LEU A 615 29.11 30.38 -13.78
CA LEU A 615 28.19 30.33 -12.64
C LEU A 615 28.91 30.79 -11.36
N THR A 616 28.47 31.94 -10.84
CA THR A 616 28.92 32.51 -9.57
C THR A 616 27.68 32.96 -8.77
N GLU A 617 27.85 33.19 -7.48
CA GLU A 617 26.76 33.55 -6.55
C GLU A 617 25.61 32.51 -6.56
N VAL A 618 25.94 31.24 -6.75
CA VAL A 618 24.96 30.14 -6.74
C VAL A 618 24.57 29.79 -5.30
N THR A 619 23.29 29.57 -5.06
CA THR A 619 22.72 29.25 -3.75
C THR A 619 22.12 27.85 -3.68
N ALA A 620 21.67 27.31 -4.82
CA ALA A 620 21.14 25.94 -4.90
C ALA A 620 21.45 25.31 -6.26
N VAL A 621 21.52 23.98 -6.27
CA VAL A 621 21.70 23.16 -7.47
C VAL A 621 20.71 21.99 -7.47
N ALA A 622 20.27 21.59 -8.65
CA ALA A 622 19.42 20.41 -8.85
C ALA A 622 19.79 19.69 -10.14
N THR A 623 19.44 18.41 -10.24
CA THR A 623 19.85 17.55 -11.35
C THR A 623 18.74 16.59 -11.76
N THR A 624 18.62 16.34 -13.06
CA THR A 624 17.90 15.20 -13.63
C THR A 624 18.94 14.11 -13.98
N TRP A 625 18.63 13.20 -14.90
CA TRP A 625 19.61 12.23 -15.40
C TRP A 625 20.75 12.90 -16.19
N TYR A 626 20.45 13.90 -17.01
CA TYR A 626 21.44 14.52 -17.90
C TYR A 626 21.32 16.04 -18.00
N SER A 627 20.46 16.66 -17.19
CA SER A 627 20.26 18.11 -17.14
C SER A 627 20.52 18.62 -15.74
N PHE A 628 21.03 19.83 -15.65
CA PHE A 628 21.56 20.41 -14.43
C PHE A 628 21.09 21.85 -14.30
N TYR A 629 20.89 22.28 -13.06
CA TYR A 629 20.29 23.57 -12.76
C TYR A 629 21.01 24.23 -11.60
N ALA A 630 21.13 25.56 -11.67
CA ALA A 630 21.67 26.40 -10.62
C ALA A 630 20.72 27.58 -10.36
N VAL A 631 20.45 27.86 -9.10
CA VAL A 631 19.74 29.06 -8.65
C VAL A 631 20.78 30.04 -8.14
N ARG A 632 20.78 31.27 -8.66
CA ARG A 632 21.65 32.35 -8.19
C ARG A 632 21.02 33.12 -7.04
N ALA A 633 21.84 33.86 -6.29
CA ALA A 633 21.39 34.71 -5.18
C ALA A 633 20.38 35.80 -5.60
N ASP A 634 20.37 36.19 -6.88
CA ASP A 634 19.37 37.10 -7.46
C ASP A 634 18.03 36.42 -7.81
N GLY A 635 17.90 35.12 -7.54
CA GLY A 635 16.72 34.31 -7.80
C GLY A 635 16.55 33.91 -9.27
N THR A 636 17.55 34.09 -10.13
CA THR A 636 17.54 33.57 -11.52
C THR A 636 17.93 32.09 -11.55
N VAL A 637 17.36 31.36 -12.51
CA VAL A 637 17.66 29.93 -12.73
C VAL A 637 18.48 29.78 -14.01
N TRP A 638 19.54 28.99 -13.94
CA TRP A 638 20.41 28.65 -15.06
C TRP A 638 20.37 27.15 -15.29
N ALA A 639 20.30 26.71 -16.55
CA ALA A 639 20.21 25.32 -16.93
C ALA A 639 21.24 24.94 -18.00
N TRP A 640 21.72 23.69 -17.94
CA TRP A 640 22.58 23.08 -18.96
C TRP A 640 22.35 21.56 -19.00
N GLY A 641 22.95 20.90 -19.99
CA GLY A 641 22.81 19.48 -20.24
C GLY A 641 21.76 19.16 -21.31
N ASP A 642 21.04 18.06 -21.13
CA ASP A 642 20.09 17.53 -22.10
C ASP A 642 18.84 18.41 -22.25
N LYS A 643 18.48 18.70 -23.52
CA LYS A 643 17.33 19.52 -23.94
C LYS A 643 16.07 18.71 -24.25
N ARG A 644 16.17 17.37 -24.31
CA ARG A 644 15.02 16.52 -24.64
C ARG A 644 13.86 16.79 -23.69
N ASN A 645 12.65 16.67 -24.22
CA ASN A 645 11.40 16.92 -23.49
C ASN A 645 11.28 18.35 -22.91
N GLY A 646 12.07 19.31 -23.41
CA GLY A 646 12.05 20.71 -22.95
C GLY A 646 12.71 20.93 -21.58
N LEU A 647 13.58 20.02 -21.13
CA LEU A 647 14.19 20.04 -19.79
C LEU A 647 14.96 21.33 -19.45
N LEU A 648 15.48 22.08 -20.42
CA LEU A 648 16.15 23.36 -20.15
C LEU A 648 15.19 24.55 -19.98
N GLY A 649 13.88 24.38 -20.26
CA GLY A 649 12.89 25.43 -20.08
C GLY A 649 13.04 26.65 -21.01
N ASP A 650 13.81 26.53 -22.09
CA ASP A 650 14.14 27.62 -23.02
C ASP A 650 13.13 27.79 -24.17
N GLY A 651 12.01 27.05 -24.13
CA GLY A 651 10.95 27.06 -25.14
C GLY A 651 11.29 26.27 -26.41
N LYS A 652 12.37 25.49 -26.42
CA LYS A 652 12.83 24.74 -27.59
C LYS A 652 12.78 23.23 -27.34
N LEU A 653 12.53 22.48 -28.41
CA LEU A 653 12.82 21.05 -28.48
C LEU A 653 14.08 20.86 -29.31
N CYS A 654 14.86 19.83 -29.01
CA CYS A 654 15.91 19.42 -29.93
C CYS A 654 15.30 18.67 -31.13
N ALA A 655 15.83 18.91 -32.32
CA ALA A 655 15.51 18.11 -33.50
C ALA A 655 16.21 16.74 -33.37
N ASP A 656 15.67 15.68 -33.99
CA ASP A 656 16.06 14.25 -33.83
C ASP A 656 17.55 13.88 -34.07
N ALA A 657 18.44 14.84 -34.33
CA ALA A 657 19.89 14.62 -34.42
C ALA A 657 20.55 14.74 -33.04
N VAL A 658 21.10 13.62 -32.55
CA VAL A 658 21.62 13.42 -31.18
C VAL A 658 22.69 14.44 -30.75
N GLU A 659 23.48 14.99 -31.67
CA GLU A 659 24.58 15.93 -31.33
C GLU A 659 24.10 17.35 -30.95
N ASP A 660 22.90 17.79 -31.36
CA ASP A 660 22.37 19.13 -31.06
C ASP A 660 21.51 19.20 -29.78
N CYS A 661 21.30 18.05 -29.10
CA CYS A 661 20.41 17.95 -27.93
C CYS A 661 21.10 18.28 -26.59
N TYR A 662 22.42 18.51 -26.55
CA TYR A 662 23.15 18.78 -25.30
C TYR A 662 23.69 20.20 -25.27
N GLN A 663 23.51 20.89 -24.14
CA GLN A 663 24.06 22.22 -23.90
C GLN A 663 25.16 22.15 -22.85
N GLU A 664 26.41 22.38 -23.25
CA GLU A 664 27.53 22.36 -22.29
C GLU A 664 27.57 23.62 -21.42
N VAL A 665 27.19 24.77 -21.98
CA VAL A 665 27.30 26.07 -21.30
C VAL A 665 26.00 26.41 -20.58
N PRO A 666 26.05 26.75 -19.27
CA PRO A 666 24.88 27.25 -18.55
C PRO A 666 24.24 28.46 -19.24
N ALA A 667 22.91 28.43 -19.37
CA ALA A 667 22.12 29.55 -19.89
C ALA A 667 20.93 29.87 -18.95
N PRO A 668 20.50 31.15 -18.87
CA PRO A 668 19.37 31.52 -18.02
C PRO A 668 18.06 30.93 -18.57
N VAL A 669 17.23 30.40 -17.68
CA VAL A 669 15.87 29.94 -18.00
C VAL A 669 14.95 31.17 -18.15
N PRO A 670 14.38 31.43 -19.34
CA PRO A 670 13.61 32.65 -19.57
C PRO A 670 12.36 32.76 -18.69
N GLY A 671 12.09 33.97 -18.16
CA GLY A 671 10.84 34.26 -17.45
C GLY A 671 10.78 33.77 -15.99
N LEU A 672 11.88 33.25 -15.45
CA LEU A 672 12.02 32.91 -14.03
C LEU A 672 12.90 33.92 -13.29
N SER A 673 12.37 34.43 -12.18
CA SER A 673 13.10 35.25 -11.20
C SER A 673 12.45 35.07 -9.82
N GLY A 674 13.16 35.48 -8.76
CA GLY A 674 12.68 35.34 -7.38
C GLY A 674 12.45 33.88 -6.96
N VAL A 675 13.31 32.97 -7.44
CA VAL A 675 13.28 31.54 -7.09
C VAL A 675 14.08 31.31 -5.81
N ASP A 676 13.44 30.66 -4.82
CA ASP A 676 14.03 30.31 -3.53
C ASP A 676 14.49 28.84 -3.48
N ALA A 677 13.81 27.95 -4.21
CA ALA A 677 14.15 26.54 -4.26
C ALA A 677 13.86 25.92 -5.64
N ILE A 678 14.60 24.86 -5.95
CA ILE A 678 14.47 24.08 -7.18
C ILE A 678 14.51 22.59 -6.87
N ALA A 679 13.71 21.80 -7.59
CA ALA A 679 13.68 20.34 -7.51
C ALA A 679 13.52 19.74 -8.92
N ALA A 680 14.16 18.60 -9.17
CA ALA A 680 14.14 17.92 -10.46
C ALA A 680 13.95 16.40 -10.32
N SER A 681 13.37 15.75 -11.33
CA SER A 681 13.17 14.29 -11.46
C SER A 681 13.65 13.76 -12.82
N ASP A 682 13.34 12.51 -13.17
CA ASP A 682 13.67 11.90 -14.48
C ASP A 682 13.25 12.75 -15.69
N GLY A 683 12.17 13.53 -15.58
CA GLY A 683 11.64 14.27 -16.74
C GLY A 683 11.14 15.68 -16.46
N SER A 684 11.04 16.14 -15.22
CA SER A 684 10.39 17.42 -14.90
C SER A 684 11.18 18.21 -13.87
N VAL A 685 11.02 19.53 -13.92
CA VAL A 685 11.66 20.47 -12.99
C VAL A 685 10.61 21.38 -12.40
N PHE A 686 10.75 21.67 -11.11
CA PHE A 686 9.88 22.55 -10.36
C PHE A 686 10.68 23.57 -9.57
N VAL A 687 10.16 24.78 -9.46
CA VAL A 687 10.74 25.86 -8.66
C VAL A 687 9.69 26.47 -7.74
N LEU A 688 10.13 26.84 -6.55
CA LEU A 688 9.38 27.60 -5.58
C LEU A 688 9.86 29.04 -5.63
N ARG A 689 8.93 29.98 -5.85
CA ARG A 689 9.23 31.40 -5.80
C ARG A 689 8.99 31.97 -4.40
N ALA A 690 9.63 33.09 -4.10
CA ALA A 690 9.47 33.83 -2.84
C ALA A 690 8.04 34.29 -2.54
N ASP A 691 7.17 34.35 -3.56
CA ASP A 691 5.74 34.64 -3.39
C ASP A 691 4.90 33.38 -3.03
N GLY A 692 5.55 32.24 -2.81
CA GLY A 692 4.92 30.96 -2.48
C GLY A 692 4.24 30.28 -3.68
N THR A 693 4.50 30.73 -4.92
CA THR A 693 4.01 30.07 -6.13
C THR A 693 4.96 29.00 -6.64
N VAL A 694 4.40 27.91 -7.15
CA VAL A 694 5.15 26.81 -7.75
C VAL A 694 5.06 26.88 -9.27
N TRP A 695 6.19 26.72 -9.94
CA TRP A 695 6.30 26.68 -11.40
C TRP A 695 7.03 25.43 -11.84
N GLY A 696 6.71 24.87 -13.01
CA GLY A 696 7.42 23.71 -13.54
C GLY A 696 7.50 23.69 -15.06
N TRP A 697 8.33 22.79 -15.58
CA TRP A 697 8.56 22.52 -17.01
C TRP A 697 9.18 21.12 -17.22
N GLY A 698 9.35 20.73 -18.48
CA GLY A 698 9.88 19.43 -18.90
C GLY A 698 8.79 18.46 -19.39
N ALA A 699 9.07 17.17 -19.33
CA ALA A 699 8.18 16.09 -19.73
C ALA A 699 6.85 16.19 -18.98
N ASN A 700 5.73 16.24 -19.72
CA ASN A 700 4.42 16.43 -19.13
C ASN A 700 3.63 15.13 -19.11
N ARG A 701 3.87 14.29 -18.11
CA ARG A 701 3.07 13.08 -17.83
C ARG A 701 1.91 13.40 -16.87
N GLY A 702 1.29 14.58 -17.00
CA GLY A 702 0.35 15.13 -16.01
C GLY A 702 1.02 15.79 -14.80
N HIS A 703 2.33 16.07 -14.89
CA HIS A 703 3.15 16.61 -13.79
C HIS A 703 3.11 18.14 -13.70
N VAL A 704 2.92 18.87 -14.80
CA VAL A 704 3.19 20.33 -14.82
C VAL A 704 1.95 21.15 -15.14
N VAL A 705 1.15 20.74 -16.12
CA VAL A 705 -0.09 21.43 -16.51
C VAL A 705 -1.20 20.40 -16.75
N ALA A 706 -2.41 20.71 -16.25
CA ALA A 706 -3.53 19.77 -16.13
C ALA A 706 -4.26 19.43 -17.44
N ASP A 707 -3.98 20.12 -18.55
CA ASP A 707 -4.82 20.11 -19.75
C ASP A 707 -4.19 19.39 -20.98
N THR A 708 -2.92 19.00 -20.93
CA THR A 708 -2.25 18.26 -22.02
C THR A 708 -1.26 17.22 -21.49
N ASN A 709 -0.94 16.22 -22.32
CA ASN A 709 0.22 15.32 -22.14
C ASN A 709 1.45 15.82 -22.90
N ASP A 710 1.39 17.03 -23.46
CA ASP A 710 2.47 17.61 -24.25
C ASP A 710 3.51 18.22 -23.32
N ASP A 711 4.79 17.95 -23.62
CA ASP A 711 5.92 18.49 -22.88
C ASP A 711 5.84 20.01 -22.73
N VAL A 712 6.15 20.48 -21.52
CA VAL A 712 6.10 21.90 -21.18
C VAL A 712 7.48 22.49 -21.40
N LEU A 713 7.67 23.13 -22.54
CA LEU A 713 8.99 23.61 -22.99
C LEU A 713 9.48 24.88 -22.28
N SER A 714 8.60 25.58 -21.56
CA SER A 714 8.93 26.79 -20.83
C SER A 714 8.24 26.79 -19.47
N PRO A 715 8.84 27.42 -18.43
CA PRO A 715 8.27 27.47 -17.09
C PRO A 715 6.81 27.95 -17.08
N ARG A 716 5.94 27.16 -16.45
CA ARG A 716 4.52 27.48 -16.26
C ARG A 716 4.13 27.33 -14.80
N ARG A 717 3.22 28.19 -14.34
CA ARG A 717 2.68 28.12 -12.97
C ARG A 717 1.82 26.86 -12.81
N VAL A 718 2.06 26.12 -11.72
CA VAL A 718 1.23 24.99 -11.32
C VAL A 718 -0.05 25.52 -10.68
N TYR A 719 -1.21 25.18 -11.26
CA TYR A 719 -2.51 25.66 -10.76
C TYR A 719 -2.80 25.18 -9.34
N ASN A 720 -3.46 26.02 -8.54
CA ASN A 720 -3.97 25.71 -7.19
C ASN A 720 -2.93 25.40 -6.10
N VAL A 721 -1.65 25.70 -6.33
CA VAL A 721 -0.64 25.77 -5.25
C VAL A 721 -0.30 27.24 -4.98
N SER A 722 -0.50 27.68 -3.74
CA SER A 722 -0.14 29.01 -3.26
C SER A 722 0.28 28.96 -1.80
N GLY A 723 1.26 29.78 -1.43
CA GLY A 723 1.81 29.77 -0.08
C GLY A 723 2.65 28.54 0.22
N ALA A 724 3.17 27.86 -0.81
CA ALA A 724 4.02 26.69 -0.60
C ALA A 724 5.31 27.08 0.13
N THR A 725 5.76 26.20 1.02
CA THR A 725 6.95 26.40 1.86
C THR A 725 8.08 25.43 1.52
N ALA A 726 7.76 24.33 0.85
CA ALA A 726 8.71 23.36 0.34
C ALA A 726 8.17 22.70 -0.94
N ILE A 727 9.07 22.21 -1.79
CA ILE A 727 8.73 21.52 -3.03
C ILE A 727 9.59 20.29 -3.25
N THR A 728 9.08 19.37 -4.05
CA THR A 728 9.84 18.33 -4.74
C THR A 728 9.46 18.29 -6.20
N ALA A 729 10.04 17.36 -6.95
CA ALA A 729 9.74 17.18 -8.36
C ALA A 729 8.36 16.55 -8.65
N ALA A 730 7.54 16.30 -7.62
CA ALA A 730 6.19 15.75 -7.78
C ALA A 730 5.22 16.16 -6.67
N GLY A 731 5.59 17.16 -5.86
CA GLY A 731 4.80 17.56 -4.72
C GLY A 731 5.21 18.89 -4.13
N ALA A 732 4.36 19.41 -3.26
CA ALA A 732 4.62 20.63 -2.51
C ALA A 732 4.06 20.52 -1.09
N VAL A 733 4.62 21.31 -0.19
CA VAL A 733 4.07 21.54 1.15
C VAL A 733 3.41 22.91 1.14
N ALA A 734 2.16 22.99 1.59
CA ALA A 734 1.43 24.25 1.73
C ALA A 734 0.59 24.27 3.02
N PRO A 735 0.34 25.46 3.61
CA PRO A 735 -0.42 25.64 4.85
C PRO A 735 -1.80 24.98 4.89
#